data_AF-A0A1V2LJY5-F1
#
_entry.id   AF-A0A1V2LJY5-F1
#
_cell.length_a   1.000
_cell.length_b   1.000
_cell.length_c   1.000
_cell.angle_alpha   90.00
_cell.angle_beta   90.00
_cell.angle_gamma   90.00
#
_symmetry.space_group_name_H-M   'P 1'
#
loop_
_entity.id
_entity.type
_entity.pdbx_description
1 polymer ?
#
loop_
_entity_poly.entity_id
_entity_poly.type
_entity_poly.pdbx_seq_one_letter_code
_entity_poly.pdbx_strand_id
1 'polypeptide(L)'
;MTKETKKIIQVLSQYATCDMSDALVKHQYKLGGSLPNLHRYSANETKTTMVGKAYTVLFAPKDDPREAISGGYIDKLPEDSVLVIGTTLNLQKKDAPFTKMTNALYGGLMSTRANYLRSRGTVVFGRVRDIDEHLELKRDVFSYGLGTAAHGPVVKMVGINVPLEVLVDGYPEPHVETINPGDIIMGDDNGVVRVADSEELSSIMEYIPKRVQADTLVKEDILNGLECTPAQKKRRAEHHLSMVKDTTYYELLQVQTDATELEIKKSYRKLAIRYHPDKNPGNEEAAETFKKISEAYQVLSDKELRSKYDQHGIQEAGAGEMVDPEKFFEDIFGGESFVPYVGELTMLKNLTKELELQSQEEEHTRKKEQVKDDAERAERYYTENPTSVSSNKYLGDSDLNNLTHEEQTKAVEEQRKKELEAEREKLEEEQRIHREEIQKDLTEKLINRLSLYTETDKSQDVIESFKEKFRLEAENLKMESFGLELLHTIGSIYYDKASTFLKAENSFLGIGGWLGTLKEKGGIIKDTYSTISVALDAQKTMEKLAKMNERRERMQKEQEDKEEAPDKATSEQDDDKENVTNSAVNNDTKNNTKEESARENTKSKKDQVEDEGPVPTDEEVAEMEKLLMGTILAAAWKGSHMEISSNLREVVSNVLYDESVPKEKRIERAEALKILGTVFKETKRSQWEAEEARLFEELVAEATQKKTKRK
;
A
#
# COMPACT_ATOMS: atom_id res chain seq x y z
N MET A 1 14.93 -22.65 -31.88
CA MET A 1 15.26 -22.16 -30.52
C MET A 1 14.05 -21.43 -29.96
N THR A 2 13.67 -21.66 -28.71
CA THR A 2 12.51 -20.99 -28.10
C THR A 2 12.84 -19.55 -27.73
N LYS A 3 11.83 -18.65 -27.73
CA LYS A 3 11.96 -17.24 -27.28
C LYS A 3 12.53 -17.16 -25.86
N GLU A 4 12.17 -18.12 -25.04
CA GLU A 4 12.63 -18.32 -23.66
C GLU A 4 14.14 -18.57 -23.56
N THR A 5 14.71 -19.45 -24.40
CA THR A 5 16.16 -19.74 -24.33
C THR A 5 17.00 -18.49 -24.65
N LYS A 6 16.54 -17.66 -25.59
CA LYS A 6 17.21 -16.39 -25.90
C LYS A 6 17.17 -15.41 -24.73
N LYS A 7 16.04 -15.35 -24.01
CA LYS A 7 15.90 -14.53 -22.79
C LYS A 7 16.87 -15.01 -21.70
N ILE A 8 16.96 -16.32 -21.47
CA ILE A 8 17.89 -16.91 -20.49
C ILE A 8 19.34 -16.50 -20.80
N ILE A 9 19.79 -16.72 -22.04
CA ILE A 9 21.16 -16.37 -22.45
C ILE A 9 21.42 -14.87 -22.30
N GLN A 10 20.47 -14.03 -22.70
CA GLN A 10 20.61 -12.58 -22.60
C GLN A 10 20.74 -12.08 -21.15
N VAL A 11 20.00 -12.69 -20.22
CA VAL A 11 20.07 -12.33 -18.80
C VAL A 11 21.36 -12.84 -18.18
N LEU A 12 21.65 -14.13 -18.35
CA LEU A 12 22.78 -14.78 -17.69
C LEU A 12 24.15 -14.30 -18.20
N SER A 13 24.25 -13.85 -19.45
CA SER A 13 25.50 -13.31 -20.01
C SER A 13 25.97 -12.00 -19.37
N GLN A 14 25.13 -11.37 -18.54
CA GLN A 14 25.45 -10.15 -17.79
C GLN A 14 26.18 -10.43 -16.47
N TYR A 15 26.21 -11.69 -16.02
CA TYR A 15 26.73 -12.08 -14.73
C TYR A 15 27.97 -12.97 -14.87
N ALA A 16 28.89 -12.88 -13.90
CA ALA A 16 30.07 -13.73 -13.86
C ALA A 16 29.71 -15.15 -13.41
N THR A 17 30.60 -16.12 -13.67
CA THR A 17 30.38 -17.49 -13.21
C THR A 17 30.36 -17.58 -11.69
N CYS A 18 31.10 -16.72 -10.99
CA CYS A 18 31.07 -16.66 -9.52
C CYS A 18 29.69 -16.24 -8.98
N ASP A 19 29.00 -15.31 -9.66
CA ASP A 19 27.67 -14.84 -9.27
C ASP A 19 26.65 -15.99 -9.39
N MET A 20 26.75 -16.76 -10.47
CA MET A 20 25.95 -17.97 -10.67
C MET A 20 26.25 -19.04 -9.62
N SER A 21 27.53 -19.31 -9.32
CA SER A 21 27.91 -20.27 -8.29
C SER A 21 27.39 -19.88 -6.91
N ASP A 22 27.45 -18.59 -6.54
CA ASP A 22 26.89 -18.08 -5.30
C ASP A 22 25.37 -18.31 -5.22
N ALA A 23 24.65 -18.06 -6.33
CA ALA A 23 23.22 -18.29 -6.43
C ALA A 23 22.86 -19.78 -6.30
N LEU A 24 23.63 -20.66 -6.94
CA LEU A 24 23.48 -22.11 -6.87
C LEU A 24 23.73 -22.63 -5.45
N VAL A 25 24.78 -22.15 -4.77
CA VAL A 25 25.06 -22.52 -3.36
C VAL A 25 23.88 -22.12 -2.47
N LYS A 26 23.27 -20.95 -2.70
CA LYS A 26 22.06 -20.54 -1.98
C LYS A 26 20.86 -21.47 -2.23
N HIS A 27 20.78 -22.06 -3.43
CA HIS A 27 19.80 -23.06 -3.82
C HIS A 27 20.22 -24.50 -3.49
N GLN A 28 21.09 -24.69 -2.48
CA GLN A 28 21.52 -25.99 -1.96
C GLN A 28 22.44 -26.81 -2.89
N TYR A 29 22.87 -26.27 -4.03
CA TYR A 29 23.92 -26.87 -4.86
C TYR A 29 25.28 -26.56 -4.26
N LYS A 30 25.75 -27.41 -3.33
CA LYS A 30 26.94 -27.19 -2.48
C LYS A 30 28.21 -26.80 -3.23
N LEU A 31 28.40 -27.30 -4.45
CA LEU A 31 29.59 -27.05 -5.28
C LEU A 31 29.40 -25.90 -6.30
N GLY A 32 28.27 -25.19 -6.24
CA GLY A 32 27.99 -24.02 -7.08
C GLY A 32 27.99 -24.33 -8.58
N GLY A 33 27.73 -25.59 -8.97
CA GLY A 33 27.74 -26.05 -10.37
C GLY A 33 29.10 -25.94 -11.06
N SER A 34 30.19 -25.73 -10.32
CA SER A 34 31.52 -25.51 -10.90
C SER A 34 32.03 -26.76 -11.63
N LEU A 35 32.57 -26.55 -12.84
CA LEU A 35 33.28 -27.55 -13.64
C LEU A 35 34.78 -27.17 -13.62
N PRO A 36 35.56 -27.71 -12.68
CA PRO A 36 36.88 -27.18 -12.36
C PRO A 36 37.95 -27.55 -13.40
N ASN A 37 39.12 -26.91 -13.25
CA ASN A 37 40.37 -27.18 -13.97
C ASN A 37 40.36 -26.90 -15.49
N LEU A 38 39.27 -26.36 -16.02
CA LEU A 38 39.18 -25.89 -17.39
C LEU A 38 39.84 -24.51 -17.52
N HIS A 39 40.76 -24.37 -18.47
CA HIS A 39 41.39 -23.11 -18.81
C HIS A 39 40.78 -22.51 -20.08
N ARG A 40 40.50 -21.21 -20.07
CA ARG A 40 40.10 -20.43 -21.25
C ARG A 40 41.33 -20.15 -22.11
N TYR A 41 41.48 -20.86 -23.22
CA TYR A 41 42.62 -20.71 -24.14
C TYR A 41 42.37 -19.68 -25.23
N SER A 42 41.11 -19.38 -25.51
CA SER A 42 40.70 -18.31 -26.42
C SER A 42 39.46 -17.66 -25.84
N ALA A 43 39.38 -16.34 -25.99
CA ALA A 43 38.34 -15.50 -25.41
C ALA A 43 37.64 -14.68 -26.49
N ASN A 44 36.34 -14.44 -26.30
CA ASN A 44 35.61 -13.43 -27.06
C ASN A 44 35.99 -12.00 -26.62
N GLU A 45 36.10 -11.07 -27.56
CA GLU A 45 36.53 -9.68 -27.32
C GLU A 45 35.57 -8.88 -26.44
N THR A 46 34.29 -9.24 -26.39
CA THR A 46 33.26 -8.47 -25.69
C THR A 46 33.39 -8.53 -24.16
N LYS A 47 34.33 -9.31 -23.60
CA LYS A 47 34.48 -9.60 -22.15
C LYS A 47 33.19 -10.11 -21.47
N THR A 48 32.18 -10.47 -22.24
CA THR A 48 30.92 -11.02 -21.75
C THR A 48 31.09 -12.49 -21.39
N THR A 49 30.40 -12.95 -20.36
CA THR A 49 30.32 -14.37 -19.99
C THR A 49 29.73 -15.17 -21.14
N MET A 50 30.40 -16.25 -21.55
CA MET A 50 29.88 -17.22 -22.50
C MET A 50 28.69 -17.93 -21.87
N VAL A 51 27.51 -17.89 -22.50
CA VAL A 51 26.33 -18.63 -22.03
C VAL A 51 25.62 -19.31 -23.19
N GLY A 52 25.27 -20.58 -23.04
CA GLY A 52 24.41 -21.27 -24.00
C GLY A 52 24.03 -22.68 -23.54
N LYS A 53 23.05 -23.29 -24.23
CA LYS A 53 22.64 -24.67 -23.94
C LYS A 53 23.68 -25.68 -24.41
N ALA A 54 23.94 -26.69 -23.59
CA ALA A 54 24.91 -27.73 -23.82
C ALA A 54 24.50 -28.59 -25.03
N TYR A 55 25.34 -28.59 -26.05
CA TYR A 55 25.32 -29.56 -27.13
C TYR A 55 26.46 -30.54 -26.88
N THR A 56 26.13 -31.73 -26.36
CA THR A 56 27.12 -32.66 -25.82
C THR A 56 27.61 -33.67 -26.85
N VAL A 57 28.90 -34.01 -26.80
CA VAL A 57 29.53 -35.00 -27.68
C VAL A 57 30.44 -35.90 -26.87
N LEU A 58 30.23 -37.22 -26.99
CA LEU A 58 30.97 -38.24 -26.25
C LEU A 58 31.94 -38.99 -27.16
N PHE A 59 33.22 -38.99 -26.76
CA PHE A 59 34.26 -39.83 -27.35
C PHE A 59 34.59 -41.02 -26.45
N ALA A 60 34.91 -42.14 -27.08
CA ALA A 60 35.35 -43.35 -26.40
C ALA A 60 36.55 -43.97 -27.11
N PRO A 61 37.34 -44.84 -26.45
CA PRO A 61 38.39 -45.63 -27.07
C PRO A 61 37.91 -46.37 -28.34
N LYS A 62 38.83 -46.67 -29.26
CA LYS A 62 38.50 -47.40 -30.49
C LYS A 62 37.87 -48.77 -30.25
N ASP A 63 38.27 -49.44 -29.18
CA ASP A 63 37.80 -50.75 -28.73
C ASP A 63 36.50 -50.69 -27.90
N ASP A 64 35.94 -49.51 -27.65
CA ASP A 64 34.62 -49.39 -27.02
C ASP A 64 33.56 -50.16 -27.83
N PRO A 65 32.64 -50.93 -27.21
CA PRO A 65 31.70 -51.77 -27.94
C PRO A 65 30.65 -50.99 -28.74
N ARG A 66 30.42 -49.71 -28.44
CA ARG A 66 29.44 -48.88 -29.16
C ARG A 66 29.92 -48.58 -30.58
N GLU A 67 28.97 -48.53 -31.51
CA GLU A 67 29.25 -48.17 -32.89
C GLU A 67 29.73 -46.72 -32.99
N ALA A 68 30.66 -46.46 -33.92
CA ALA A 68 31.08 -45.11 -34.22
C ALA A 68 29.93 -44.36 -34.90
N ILE A 69 29.51 -43.24 -34.35
CA ILE A 69 28.49 -42.41 -34.99
C ILE A 69 29.11 -41.70 -36.19
N SER A 70 28.62 -42.02 -37.39
CA SER A 70 28.98 -41.33 -38.62
C SER A 70 28.13 -40.07 -38.81
N GLY A 71 28.76 -38.90 -38.85
CA GLY A 71 28.10 -37.62 -39.10
C GLY A 71 28.83 -36.49 -38.38
N GLY A 72 29.00 -35.33 -39.04
CA GLY A 72 29.67 -34.19 -38.43
C GLY A 72 28.84 -33.60 -37.29
N TYR A 73 29.15 -33.96 -36.04
CA TYR A 73 28.55 -33.31 -34.86
C TYR A 73 28.67 -31.78 -34.96
N ILE A 74 29.80 -31.32 -35.53
CA ILE A 74 30.09 -29.92 -35.73
C ILE A 74 29.18 -29.25 -36.77
N ASP A 75 28.62 -30.00 -37.72
CA ASP A 75 27.77 -29.46 -38.78
C ASP A 75 26.31 -29.29 -38.35
N LYS A 76 25.93 -29.90 -37.22
CA LYS A 76 24.58 -29.87 -36.65
C LYS A 76 24.51 -29.05 -35.36
N LEU A 77 25.54 -28.24 -35.09
CA LEU A 77 25.61 -27.43 -33.89
C LEU A 77 24.50 -26.35 -33.93
N PRO A 78 23.60 -26.30 -32.94
CA PRO A 78 22.57 -25.28 -32.90
C PRO A 78 23.16 -23.88 -32.72
N GLU A 79 22.51 -22.87 -33.31
CA GLU A 79 22.80 -21.46 -32.98
C GLU A 79 22.64 -21.23 -31.47
N ASP A 80 23.47 -20.36 -30.92
CA ASP A 80 23.50 -19.98 -29.50
C ASP A 80 23.79 -21.13 -28.51
N SER A 81 24.21 -22.31 -28.99
CA SER A 81 24.61 -23.44 -28.12
C SER A 81 26.07 -23.32 -27.65
N VAL A 82 26.40 -24.03 -26.57
CA VAL A 82 27.79 -24.29 -26.17
C VAL A 82 28.10 -25.74 -26.51
N LEU A 83 29.12 -25.96 -27.34
CA LEU A 83 29.60 -27.31 -27.64
C LEU A 83 30.34 -27.86 -26.43
N VAL A 84 29.92 -29.00 -25.89
CA VAL A 84 30.58 -29.65 -24.75
C VAL A 84 31.08 -31.02 -25.20
N ILE A 85 32.39 -31.22 -25.15
CA ILE A 85 33.04 -32.47 -25.56
C ILE A 85 33.60 -33.18 -24.34
N GLY A 86 33.26 -34.45 -24.16
CA GLY A 86 33.78 -35.31 -23.10
C GLY A 86 34.28 -36.65 -23.62
N THR A 87 34.97 -37.38 -22.75
CA THR A 87 35.39 -38.76 -22.99
C THR A 87 34.76 -39.70 -21.97
N THR A 88 34.73 -41.00 -22.24
CA THR A 88 34.38 -42.00 -21.23
C THR A 88 35.26 -41.92 -19.98
N LEU A 89 34.72 -42.25 -18.80
CA LEU A 89 35.40 -42.13 -17.50
C LEU A 89 36.76 -42.84 -17.45
N ASN A 90 36.93 -43.97 -18.16
CA ASN A 90 38.20 -44.69 -18.21
C ASN A 90 39.34 -43.91 -18.88
N LEU A 91 39.03 -42.86 -19.65
CA LEU A 91 40.00 -41.94 -20.25
C LEU A 91 40.23 -40.68 -19.41
N GLN A 92 39.55 -40.52 -18.27
CA GLN A 92 39.69 -39.38 -17.38
C GLN A 92 40.64 -39.68 -16.22
N LYS A 93 41.12 -38.63 -15.55
CA LYS A 93 41.95 -38.69 -14.34
C LYS A 93 41.46 -37.67 -13.34
N LYS A 94 41.55 -37.98 -12.04
CA LYS A 94 41.29 -37.01 -10.97
C LYS A 94 42.36 -35.91 -10.91
N ASP A 95 43.63 -36.30 -11.14
CA ASP A 95 44.76 -35.38 -11.08
C ASP A 95 45.12 -34.84 -12.47
N ALA A 96 45.75 -33.67 -12.51
CA ALA A 96 46.29 -33.08 -13.72
C ALA A 96 47.10 -34.14 -14.53
N PRO A 97 46.92 -34.20 -15.87
CA PRO A 97 46.20 -33.27 -16.71
C PRO A 97 44.71 -33.60 -16.91
N PHE A 98 44.07 -34.31 -15.96
CA PHE A 98 42.63 -34.63 -15.91
C PHE A 98 42.10 -35.55 -17.04
N THR A 99 42.94 -35.83 -18.03
CA THR A 99 42.70 -36.80 -19.10
C THR A 99 43.91 -37.68 -19.32
N LYS A 100 43.70 -38.92 -19.76
CA LYS A 100 44.76 -39.84 -20.23
C LYS A 100 45.16 -39.54 -21.68
N MET A 101 44.38 -38.73 -22.39
CA MET A 101 44.60 -38.40 -23.79
C MET A 101 45.72 -37.37 -23.95
N THR A 102 46.62 -37.61 -24.90
CA THR A 102 47.59 -36.61 -25.39
C THR A 102 47.10 -35.92 -26.67
N ASN A 103 46.30 -36.61 -27.48
CA ASN A 103 45.68 -36.08 -28.70
C ASN A 103 44.60 -35.03 -28.39
N ALA A 104 44.46 -34.06 -29.27
CA ALA A 104 43.42 -33.05 -29.22
C ALA A 104 42.09 -33.57 -29.79
N LEU A 105 41.01 -33.36 -29.04
CA LEU A 105 39.65 -33.69 -29.44
C LEU A 105 39.06 -32.62 -30.37
N TYR A 106 39.60 -31.40 -30.33
CA TYR A 106 39.05 -30.24 -31.01
C TYR A 106 40.16 -29.32 -31.54
N GLY A 107 39.92 -28.70 -32.70
CA GLY A 107 40.91 -27.89 -33.43
C GLY A 107 40.25 -26.77 -34.24
N GLY A 108 41.05 -25.98 -34.94
CA GLY A 108 40.63 -24.66 -35.45
C GLY A 108 39.59 -24.72 -36.58
N LEU A 109 39.63 -25.74 -37.45
CA LEU A 109 38.56 -25.99 -38.42
C LEU A 109 37.18 -26.23 -37.76
N MET A 110 37.16 -26.90 -36.61
CA MET A 110 35.92 -27.13 -35.88
C MET A 110 35.40 -25.81 -35.28
N SER A 111 36.29 -24.97 -34.77
CA SER A 111 35.94 -23.60 -34.35
C SER A 111 35.44 -22.75 -35.49
N THR A 112 36.04 -22.85 -36.67
CA THR A 112 35.59 -22.13 -37.86
C THR A 112 34.15 -22.51 -38.21
N ARG A 113 33.83 -23.81 -38.15
CA ARG A 113 32.46 -24.29 -38.40
C ARG A 113 31.48 -23.88 -37.31
N ALA A 114 31.87 -24.01 -36.04
CA ALA A 114 31.05 -23.56 -34.92
C ALA A 114 30.80 -22.04 -34.95
N ASN A 115 31.79 -21.27 -35.42
CA ASN A 115 31.69 -19.83 -35.67
C ASN A 115 30.65 -19.51 -36.73
N TYR A 116 30.74 -20.17 -37.87
CA TYR A 116 29.77 -20.03 -38.95
C TYR A 116 28.34 -20.33 -38.49
N LEU A 117 28.16 -21.35 -37.64
CA LEU A 117 26.86 -21.73 -37.07
C LEU A 117 26.42 -20.88 -35.87
N ARG A 118 27.19 -19.86 -35.49
CA ARG A 118 26.87 -18.94 -34.39
C ARG A 118 26.62 -19.66 -33.05
N SER A 119 27.44 -20.66 -32.73
CA SER A 119 27.51 -21.15 -31.34
C SER A 119 27.99 -20.03 -30.38
N ARG A 120 28.05 -20.28 -29.07
CA ARG A 120 28.56 -19.31 -28.10
C ARG A 120 30.00 -19.60 -27.67
N GLY A 121 30.39 -20.86 -27.70
CA GLY A 121 31.75 -21.28 -27.46
C GLY A 121 31.86 -22.80 -27.37
N THR A 122 32.99 -23.27 -26.86
CA THR A 122 33.30 -24.69 -26.76
C THR A 122 33.99 -25.01 -25.44
N VAL A 123 33.54 -26.08 -24.78
CA VAL A 123 34.12 -26.64 -23.57
C VAL A 123 34.58 -28.06 -23.86
N VAL A 124 35.85 -28.37 -23.62
CA VAL A 124 36.45 -29.68 -23.91
C VAL A 124 37.07 -30.27 -22.65
N PHE A 125 36.46 -31.32 -22.11
CA PHE A 125 37.01 -32.16 -21.04
C PHE A 125 38.10 -33.08 -21.61
N GLY A 126 39.18 -32.46 -22.07
CA GLY A 126 40.25 -33.07 -22.83
C GLY A 126 41.21 -31.99 -23.36
N ARG A 127 41.81 -32.24 -24.52
CA ARG A 127 42.79 -31.32 -25.13
C ARG A 127 42.27 -30.66 -26.39
N VAL A 128 42.74 -29.44 -26.65
CA VAL A 128 42.52 -28.69 -27.90
C VAL A 128 43.84 -28.42 -28.62
N ARG A 129 43.78 -28.13 -29.91
CA ARG A 129 44.93 -27.72 -30.75
C ARG A 129 44.57 -26.51 -31.60
N ASP A 130 45.54 -25.98 -32.36
CA ASP A 130 45.36 -24.86 -33.30
C ASP A 130 44.93 -23.56 -32.57
N ILE A 131 45.68 -23.18 -31.52
CA ILE A 131 45.33 -22.05 -30.64
C ILE A 131 45.25 -20.72 -31.37
N ASP A 132 46.17 -20.46 -32.29
CA ASP A 132 46.18 -19.21 -33.06
C ASP A 132 44.88 -19.06 -33.88
N GLU A 133 44.37 -20.15 -34.46
CA GLU A 133 43.09 -20.13 -35.20
C GLU A 133 41.90 -19.81 -34.27
N HIS A 134 41.88 -20.34 -33.04
CA HIS A 134 40.82 -20.01 -32.07
C HIS A 134 40.85 -18.53 -31.66
N LEU A 135 42.06 -18.02 -31.43
CA LEU A 135 42.30 -16.62 -31.04
C LEU A 135 41.91 -15.66 -32.16
N GLU A 136 42.27 -15.97 -33.41
CA GLU A 136 41.87 -15.19 -34.59
C GLU A 136 40.35 -15.15 -34.75
N LEU A 137 39.66 -16.25 -34.45
CA LEU A 137 38.20 -16.33 -34.46
C LEU A 137 37.54 -15.60 -33.28
N LYS A 138 38.30 -15.23 -32.24
CA LYS A 138 37.81 -14.51 -31.04
C LYS A 138 36.64 -15.23 -30.39
N ARG A 139 36.78 -16.55 -30.19
CA ARG A 139 35.74 -17.39 -29.59
C ARG A 139 36.19 -18.06 -28.33
N ASP A 140 35.24 -18.28 -27.45
CA ASP A 140 35.46 -18.95 -26.18
C ASP A 140 35.77 -20.44 -26.37
N VAL A 141 36.97 -20.84 -25.97
CA VAL A 141 37.42 -22.23 -25.99
C VAL A 141 38.06 -22.57 -24.66
N PHE A 142 37.39 -23.47 -23.92
CA PHE A 142 37.82 -23.97 -22.63
C PHE A 142 38.31 -25.40 -22.76
N SER A 143 39.43 -25.75 -22.09
CA SER A 143 39.88 -27.14 -22.03
C SER A 143 40.81 -27.43 -20.86
N TYR A 144 41.03 -28.72 -20.57
CA TYR A 144 42.04 -29.13 -19.60
C TYR A 144 43.48 -28.86 -20.07
N GLY A 145 43.72 -28.76 -21.38
CA GLY A 145 45.08 -28.62 -21.89
C GLY A 145 45.21 -28.56 -23.40
N LEU A 146 46.44 -28.43 -23.85
CA LEU A 146 46.78 -28.39 -25.27
C LEU A 146 47.27 -29.75 -25.79
N GLY A 147 47.07 -30.01 -27.07
CA GLY A 147 47.65 -31.12 -27.81
C GLY A 147 48.00 -30.70 -29.24
N THR A 148 48.68 -31.55 -29.98
CA THR A 148 49.07 -31.28 -31.39
C THR A 148 48.47 -32.31 -32.36
N ALA A 149 48.46 -33.58 -31.95
CA ALA A 149 47.94 -34.68 -32.75
C ALA A 149 46.40 -34.74 -32.73
N ALA A 150 45.80 -35.12 -33.86
CA ALA A 150 44.35 -35.35 -33.94
C ALA A 150 43.93 -36.62 -33.18
N HIS A 151 42.70 -36.64 -32.68
CA HIS A 151 42.13 -37.75 -31.90
C HIS A 151 41.75 -38.99 -32.72
N GLY A 152 41.61 -38.86 -34.04
CA GLY A 152 41.09 -39.90 -34.94
C GLY A 152 41.71 -41.31 -34.81
N PRO A 153 43.03 -41.47 -34.56
CA PRO A 153 43.65 -42.79 -34.36
C PRO A 153 43.30 -43.48 -33.03
N VAL A 154 42.95 -42.72 -31.99
CA VAL A 154 42.90 -43.23 -30.60
C VAL A 154 41.48 -43.33 -30.03
N VAL A 155 40.56 -42.50 -30.51
CA VAL A 155 39.16 -42.50 -30.06
C VAL A 155 38.19 -42.44 -31.24
N LYS A 156 36.94 -42.77 -30.97
CA LYS A 156 35.79 -42.62 -31.88
C LYS A 156 34.66 -41.91 -31.15
N MET A 157 33.84 -41.19 -31.90
CA MET A 157 32.63 -40.58 -31.37
C MET A 157 31.55 -41.65 -31.22
N VAL A 158 30.93 -41.72 -30.05
CA VAL A 158 29.92 -42.74 -29.70
C VAL A 158 28.61 -42.13 -29.21
N GLY A 159 28.52 -40.81 -29.09
CA GLY A 159 27.30 -40.11 -28.68
C GLY A 159 27.28 -38.64 -29.09
N ILE A 160 26.10 -38.16 -29.49
CA ILE A 160 25.77 -36.75 -29.73
C ILE A 160 24.48 -36.48 -28.96
N ASN A 161 24.40 -35.38 -28.22
CA ASN A 161 23.30 -35.09 -27.30
C ASN A 161 23.01 -36.26 -26.35
N VAL A 162 24.07 -36.80 -25.76
CA VAL A 162 24.00 -37.78 -24.67
C VAL A 162 24.56 -37.16 -23.39
N PRO A 163 24.12 -37.58 -22.19
CA PRO A 163 24.73 -37.15 -20.94
C PRO A 163 26.25 -37.42 -20.94
N LEU A 164 27.02 -36.45 -20.46
CA LEU A 164 28.47 -36.58 -20.27
C LEU A 164 28.77 -36.73 -18.79
N GLU A 165 29.47 -37.79 -18.44
CA GLU A 165 30.02 -38.01 -17.11
C GLU A 165 31.42 -37.39 -17.04
N VAL A 166 31.65 -36.49 -16.09
CA VAL A 166 32.92 -35.81 -15.85
C VAL A 166 33.40 -36.18 -14.45
N LEU A 167 34.58 -36.79 -14.37
CA LEU A 167 35.25 -37.07 -13.12
C LEU A 167 35.82 -35.77 -12.55
N VAL A 168 35.28 -35.34 -11.42
CA VAL A 168 35.70 -34.14 -10.71
C VAL A 168 36.38 -34.53 -9.41
N ASP A 169 37.61 -34.04 -9.21
CA ASP A 169 38.30 -34.12 -7.92
C ASP A 169 37.67 -33.04 -7.01
N GLY A 170 36.81 -33.47 -6.07
CA GLY A 170 35.93 -32.56 -5.32
C GLY A 170 35.79 -32.93 -3.84
N TYR A 171 35.07 -32.08 -3.10
CA TYR A 171 34.80 -32.26 -1.67
C TYR A 171 33.44 -32.94 -1.43
N PRO A 172 33.31 -33.89 -0.48
CA PRO A 172 34.37 -34.42 0.39
C PRO A 172 35.28 -35.45 -0.30
N GLU A 173 34.84 -36.04 -1.41
CA GLU A 173 35.57 -37.04 -2.19
C GLU A 173 35.37 -36.82 -3.71
N PRO A 174 36.25 -37.38 -4.55
CA PRO A 174 36.07 -37.37 -6.00
C PRO A 174 34.72 -37.98 -6.38
N HIS A 175 34.02 -37.34 -7.31
CA HIS A 175 32.70 -37.76 -7.76
C HIS A 175 32.56 -37.54 -9.26
N VAL A 176 31.47 -38.05 -9.81
CA VAL A 176 31.13 -37.87 -11.23
C VAL A 176 30.01 -36.84 -11.32
N GLU A 177 30.29 -35.77 -12.04
CA GLU A 177 29.31 -34.76 -12.44
C GLU A 177 28.72 -35.12 -13.80
N THR A 178 27.41 -35.01 -13.92
CA THR A 178 26.70 -35.30 -15.18
C THR A 178 26.25 -34.02 -15.84
N ILE A 179 26.67 -33.80 -17.09
CA ILE A 179 26.22 -32.70 -17.93
C ILE A 179 25.21 -33.25 -18.93
N ASN A 180 23.96 -32.83 -18.82
CA ASN A 180 22.91 -33.26 -19.73
C ASN A 180 22.86 -32.36 -20.97
N PRO A 181 22.45 -32.91 -22.13
CA PRO A 181 22.12 -32.09 -23.28
C PRO A 181 21.03 -31.08 -22.91
N GLY A 182 21.24 -29.80 -23.24
CA GLY A 182 20.30 -28.72 -22.90
C GLY A 182 20.59 -27.98 -21.60
N ASP A 183 21.43 -28.52 -20.70
CA ASP A 183 21.91 -27.80 -19.51
C ASP A 183 22.55 -26.46 -19.93
N ILE A 184 22.45 -25.45 -19.08
CA ILE A 184 23.06 -24.15 -19.36
C ILE A 184 24.52 -24.19 -18.94
N ILE A 185 25.41 -23.84 -19.86
CA ILE A 185 26.83 -23.73 -19.62
C ILE A 185 27.20 -22.26 -19.61
N MET A 186 27.82 -21.82 -18.51
CA MET A 186 28.37 -20.49 -18.34
C MET A 186 29.89 -20.57 -18.26
N GLY A 187 30.61 -19.65 -18.88
CA GLY A 187 32.07 -19.60 -18.78
C GLY A 187 32.65 -18.20 -18.91
N ASP A 188 33.59 -17.89 -18.03
CA ASP A 188 34.40 -16.66 -18.05
C ASP A 188 35.84 -16.96 -17.63
N ASP A 189 36.62 -15.95 -17.24
CA ASP A 189 38.02 -16.12 -16.85
C ASP A 189 38.22 -16.92 -15.55
N ASN A 190 37.17 -17.07 -14.72
CA ASN A 190 37.20 -17.86 -13.49
C ASN A 190 37.01 -19.36 -13.76
N GLY A 191 36.42 -19.73 -14.90
CA GLY A 191 36.20 -21.12 -15.28
C GLY A 191 34.83 -21.35 -15.91
N VAL A 192 34.28 -22.55 -15.70
CA VAL A 192 33.01 -22.97 -16.29
C VAL A 192 32.05 -23.44 -15.19
N VAL A 193 30.78 -23.08 -15.33
CA VAL A 193 29.68 -23.48 -14.43
C VAL A 193 28.58 -24.13 -15.25
N ARG A 194 28.03 -25.23 -14.74
CA ARG A 194 26.85 -25.92 -15.26
C ARG A 194 25.65 -25.59 -14.40
N VAL A 195 24.55 -25.24 -15.06
CA VAL A 195 23.23 -25.04 -14.45
C VAL A 195 22.26 -26.00 -15.11
N ALA A 196 21.54 -26.79 -14.31
CA ALA A 196 20.50 -27.67 -14.84
C ALA A 196 19.36 -26.84 -15.43
N ASP A 197 18.81 -27.27 -16.57
CA ASP A 197 17.59 -26.67 -17.14
C ASP A 197 16.37 -27.24 -16.38
N SER A 198 16.13 -26.73 -15.17
CA SER A 198 15.10 -27.20 -14.22
C SER A 198 14.09 -26.10 -13.87
N GLU A 199 13.01 -26.47 -13.17
CA GLU A 199 12.00 -25.52 -12.67
C GLU A 199 12.59 -24.45 -11.72
N GLU A 200 13.71 -24.75 -11.07
CA GLU A 200 14.43 -23.84 -10.16
C GLU A 200 15.23 -22.76 -10.89
N LEU A 201 15.44 -22.89 -12.20
CA LEU A 201 16.23 -21.93 -12.97
C LEU A 201 15.66 -20.51 -12.85
N SER A 202 14.33 -20.37 -12.85
CA SER A 202 13.65 -19.08 -12.69
C SER A 202 13.99 -18.42 -11.35
N SER A 203 13.94 -19.17 -10.24
CA SER A 203 14.25 -18.63 -8.92
C SER A 203 15.73 -18.28 -8.77
N ILE A 204 16.62 -19.07 -9.38
CA ILE A 204 18.06 -18.78 -9.44
C ILE A 204 18.30 -17.47 -10.20
N MET A 205 17.66 -17.31 -11.36
CA MET A 205 17.79 -16.09 -12.19
C MET A 205 17.24 -14.84 -11.52
N GLU A 206 16.23 -14.96 -10.67
CA GLU A 206 15.69 -13.85 -9.86
C GLU A 206 16.60 -13.49 -8.67
N TYR A 207 17.38 -14.44 -8.17
CA TYR A 207 18.28 -14.23 -7.04
C TYR A 207 19.60 -13.54 -7.43
N ILE A 208 20.19 -13.91 -8.58
CA ILE A 208 21.51 -13.40 -9.03
C ILE A 208 21.61 -11.87 -9.01
N PRO A 209 20.68 -11.10 -9.61
CA PRO A 209 20.78 -9.63 -9.64
C PRO A 209 20.86 -9.02 -8.23
N LYS A 210 20.06 -9.57 -7.29
CA LYS A 210 20.01 -9.11 -5.90
C LYS A 210 21.32 -9.36 -5.18
N ARG A 211 21.92 -10.53 -5.41
CA ARG A 211 23.22 -10.89 -4.83
C ARG A 211 24.34 -9.99 -5.34
N VAL A 212 24.37 -9.74 -6.65
CA VAL A 212 25.37 -8.86 -7.29
C VAL A 212 25.22 -7.41 -6.81
N GLN A 213 24.00 -6.92 -6.64
CA GLN A 213 23.74 -5.60 -6.06
C GLN A 213 24.25 -5.51 -4.61
N ALA A 214 23.94 -6.52 -3.78
CA ALA A 214 24.42 -6.57 -2.41
C ALA A 214 25.96 -6.52 -2.35
N ASP A 215 26.63 -7.29 -3.20
CA ASP A 215 28.10 -7.32 -3.24
C ASP A 215 28.71 -6.02 -3.80
N THR A 216 27.99 -5.33 -4.69
CA THR A 216 28.36 -3.97 -5.14
C THR A 216 28.31 -2.97 -3.99
N LEU A 217 27.25 -2.99 -3.19
CA LEU A 217 27.12 -2.12 -2.00
C LEU A 217 28.14 -2.48 -0.92
N VAL A 218 28.44 -3.77 -0.72
CA VAL A 218 29.52 -4.21 0.19
C VAL A 218 30.86 -3.64 -0.28
N LYS A 219 31.14 -3.68 -1.58
CA LYS A 219 32.37 -3.11 -2.14
C LYS A 219 32.43 -1.60 -1.88
N GLU A 220 31.34 -0.87 -2.09
CA GLU A 220 31.27 0.57 -1.80
C GLU A 220 31.50 0.86 -0.32
N ASP A 221 30.86 0.12 0.59
CA ASP A 221 31.07 0.24 2.03
C ASP A 221 32.55 0.03 2.40
N ILE A 222 33.20 -0.99 1.82
CA ILE A 222 34.63 -1.26 2.04
C ILE A 222 35.49 -0.11 1.52
N LEU A 223 35.20 0.41 0.33
CA LEU A 223 35.91 1.56 -0.24
C LEU A 223 35.73 2.83 0.60
N ASN A 224 34.62 2.94 1.32
CA ASN A 224 34.33 4.00 2.29
C ASN A 224 34.90 3.74 3.69
N GLY A 225 35.70 2.69 3.87
CA GLY A 225 36.43 2.40 5.11
C GLY A 225 35.70 1.51 6.11
N LEU A 226 34.55 0.93 5.75
CA LEU A 226 33.93 -0.09 6.59
C LEU A 226 34.68 -1.42 6.48
N GLU A 227 34.68 -2.18 7.58
CA GLU A 227 35.20 -3.54 7.57
C GLU A 227 34.32 -4.46 6.71
N CYS A 228 34.97 -5.40 6.01
CA CYS A 228 34.31 -6.31 5.07
C CYS A 228 33.20 -7.16 5.72
N THR A 229 33.47 -7.77 6.88
CA THR A 229 32.51 -8.69 7.52
C THR A 229 31.23 -8.00 8.00
N PRO A 230 31.28 -6.84 8.70
CA PRO A 230 30.08 -6.07 9.01
C PRO A 230 29.29 -5.60 7.78
N ALA A 231 29.98 -5.11 6.74
CA ALA A 231 29.35 -4.67 5.50
C ALA A 231 28.59 -5.83 4.83
N GLN A 232 29.24 -7.01 4.72
CA GLN A 232 28.61 -8.22 4.19
C GLN A 232 27.36 -8.62 4.98
N LYS A 233 27.42 -8.65 6.32
CA LYS A 233 26.27 -9.02 7.15
C LYS A 233 25.10 -8.06 6.96
N LYS A 234 25.37 -6.75 6.95
CA LYS A 234 24.35 -5.72 6.79
C LYS A 234 23.66 -5.83 5.43
N ARG A 235 24.43 -5.70 4.34
CA ARG A 235 23.88 -5.63 2.98
C ARG A 235 23.23 -6.93 2.53
N ARG A 236 23.81 -8.08 2.88
CA ARG A 236 23.23 -9.39 2.48
C ARG A 236 22.01 -9.76 3.32
N ALA A 237 21.83 -9.22 4.53
CA ALA A 237 20.62 -9.40 5.34
C ALA A 237 19.47 -8.51 4.84
N GLU A 238 19.74 -7.25 4.51
CA GLU A 238 18.78 -6.30 3.93
C GLU A 238 18.10 -6.88 2.66
N HIS A 239 18.87 -7.55 1.79
CA HIS A 239 18.33 -8.20 0.59
C HIS A 239 17.65 -9.57 0.81
N HIS A 240 17.77 -10.19 1.99
CA HIS A 240 17.08 -11.46 2.29
C HIS A 240 15.59 -11.26 2.65
N LEU A 241 15.20 -10.03 3.00
CA LEU A 241 13.82 -9.63 3.30
C LEU A 241 12.94 -9.42 2.05
N SER A 242 13.50 -9.51 0.84
CA SER A 242 12.79 -9.16 -0.41
C SER A 242 12.07 -10.33 -1.12
N MET A 243 11.99 -11.52 -0.53
CA MET A 243 11.15 -12.61 -1.07
C MET A 243 9.71 -12.37 -0.65
N VAL A 244 8.99 -11.58 -1.43
CA VAL A 244 7.55 -11.45 -1.35
C VAL A 244 6.94 -12.70 -1.99
N LYS A 245 6.17 -13.48 -1.22
CA LYS A 245 5.54 -14.74 -1.65
C LYS A 245 4.46 -14.53 -2.72
N ASP A 246 3.87 -13.34 -2.81
CA ASP A 246 2.78 -12.98 -3.71
C ASP A 246 2.91 -11.52 -4.17
N THR A 247 2.90 -11.27 -5.50
CA THR A 247 3.07 -9.92 -6.07
C THR A 247 1.75 -9.22 -6.41
N THR A 248 0.61 -9.88 -6.23
CA THR A 248 -0.70 -9.44 -6.74
C THR A 248 -1.10 -8.04 -6.27
N TYR A 249 -0.91 -7.69 -4.98
CA TYR A 249 -1.25 -6.36 -4.49
C TYR A 249 -0.30 -5.28 -5.02
N TYR A 250 0.98 -5.62 -5.22
CA TYR A 250 1.95 -4.69 -5.83
C TYR A 250 1.61 -4.45 -7.31
N GLU A 251 1.19 -5.49 -8.03
CA GLU A 251 0.74 -5.39 -9.43
C GLU A 251 -0.55 -4.60 -9.58
N LEU A 252 -1.54 -4.82 -8.70
CA LEU A 252 -2.79 -4.05 -8.66
C LEU A 252 -2.52 -2.56 -8.45
N LEU A 253 -1.58 -2.23 -7.56
CA LEU A 253 -1.14 -0.86 -7.34
C LEU A 253 -0.12 -0.37 -8.36
N GLN A 254 0.31 -1.18 -9.33
CA GLN A 254 1.29 -0.80 -10.36
C GLN A 254 2.63 -0.28 -9.78
N VAL A 255 3.07 -0.89 -8.68
CA VAL A 255 4.34 -0.56 -7.99
C VAL A 255 5.24 -1.79 -7.89
N GLN A 256 6.54 -1.59 -7.66
CA GLN A 256 7.47 -2.68 -7.44
C GLN A 256 7.34 -3.24 -6.01
N THR A 257 7.82 -4.46 -5.76
CA THR A 257 7.77 -5.08 -4.41
C THR A 257 8.65 -4.37 -3.38
N ASP A 258 9.66 -3.63 -3.83
CA ASP A 258 10.51 -2.75 -3.01
C ASP A 258 9.97 -1.32 -2.90
N ALA A 259 8.75 -1.05 -3.40
CA ALA A 259 8.17 0.28 -3.37
C ALA A 259 8.11 0.84 -1.95
N THR A 260 8.51 2.10 -1.82
CA THR A 260 8.38 2.87 -0.60
C THR A 260 6.91 3.13 -0.27
N GLU A 261 6.59 3.39 1.00
CA GLU A 261 5.24 3.78 1.43
C GLU A 261 4.69 4.95 0.59
N LEU A 262 5.56 5.91 0.27
CA LEU A 262 5.22 7.05 -0.56
C LEU A 262 4.81 6.65 -1.98
N GLU A 263 5.52 5.70 -2.60
CA GLU A 263 5.22 5.20 -3.95
C GLU A 263 3.92 4.39 -3.98
N ILE A 264 3.69 3.55 -2.96
CA ILE A 264 2.45 2.79 -2.77
C ILE A 264 1.26 3.75 -2.67
N LYS A 265 1.36 4.75 -1.79
CA LYS A 265 0.33 5.78 -1.58
C LYS A 265 0.08 6.61 -2.82
N LYS A 266 1.14 7.04 -3.51
CA LYS A 266 1.05 7.82 -4.75
C LYS A 266 0.33 7.03 -5.85
N SER A 267 0.67 5.77 -6.01
CA SER A 267 0.07 4.95 -7.06
C SER A 267 -1.39 4.62 -6.76
N TYR A 268 -1.71 4.28 -5.50
CA TYR A 268 -3.10 4.11 -5.07
C TYR A 268 -3.95 5.36 -5.36
N ARG A 269 -3.50 6.56 -4.96
CA ARG A 269 -4.22 7.82 -5.24
C ARG A 269 -4.53 7.99 -6.73
N LYS A 270 -3.56 7.71 -7.61
CA LYS A 270 -3.72 7.81 -9.06
C LYS A 270 -4.75 6.81 -9.60
N LEU A 271 -4.73 5.58 -9.10
CA LEU A 271 -5.63 4.50 -9.53
C LEU A 271 -7.04 4.69 -8.97
N ALA A 272 -7.17 5.06 -7.70
CA ALA A 272 -8.44 5.33 -7.03
C ALA A 272 -9.25 6.37 -7.81
N ILE A 273 -8.60 7.42 -8.31
CA ILE A 273 -9.29 8.45 -9.08
C ILE A 273 -9.65 7.96 -10.48
N ARG A 274 -8.77 7.19 -11.13
CA ARG A 274 -9.04 6.63 -12.46
C ARG A 274 -10.26 5.71 -12.44
N TYR A 275 -10.39 4.88 -11.41
CA TYR A 275 -11.43 3.85 -11.30
C TYR A 275 -12.60 4.29 -10.41
N HIS A 276 -12.63 5.55 -9.93
CA HIS A 276 -13.68 6.04 -9.06
C HIS A 276 -15.08 5.89 -9.71
N PRO A 277 -16.12 5.46 -8.96
CA PRO A 277 -17.47 5.31 -9.48
C PRO A 277 -18.08 6.59 -10.07
N ASP A 278 -17.75 7.78 -9.55
CA ASP A 278 -18.27 9.04 -10.13
C ASP A 278 -17.73 9.35 -11.52
N LYS A 279 -16.48 8.96 -11.78
CA LYS A 279 -15.85 9.17 -13.09
C LYS A 279 -16.22 8.04 -14.07
N ASN A 280 -16.76 6.94 -13.55
CA ASN A 280 -17.13 5.74 -14.30
C ASN A 280 -18.53 5.24 -13.91
N PRO A 281 -19.58 6.08 -14.01
CA PRO A 281 -20.92 5.70 -13.59
C PRO A 281 -21.44 4.52 -14.44
N GLY A 282 -21.96 3.48 -13.79
CA GLY A 282 -22.48 2.28 -14.44
C GLY A 282 -21.41 1.35 -15.04
N ASN A 283 -20.12 1.56 -14.76
CA ASN A 283 -19.04 0.68 -15.18
C ASN A 283 -18.68 -0.31 -14.06
N GLU A 284 -19.21 -1.53 -14.14
CA GLU A 284 -18.94 -2.60 -13.17
C GLU A 284 -17.45 -2.97 -13.08
N GLU A 285 -16.72 -2.96 -14.19
CA GLU A 285 -15.29 -3.27 -14.23
C GLU A 285 -14.45 -2.22 -13.49
N ALA A 286 -14.83 -0.94 -13.60
CA ALA A 286 -14.18 0.13 -12.85
C ALA A 286 -14.48 0.02 -11.35
N ALA A 287 -15.72 -0.31 -10.97
CA ALA A 287 -16.10 -0.53 -9.58
C ALA A 287 -15.35 -1.72 -8.95
N GLU A 288 -15.23 -2.84 -9.67
CA GLU A 288 -14.47 -4.00 -9.22
C GLU A 288 -12.98 -3.70 -9.10
N THR A 289 -12.42 -2.96 -10.07
CA THR A 289 -11.02 -2.53 -10.02
C THR A 289 -10.76 -1.59 -8.84
N PHE A 290 -11.66 -0.63 -8.59
CA PHE A 290 -11.60 0.27 -7.45
C PHE A 290 -11.60 -0.47 -6.11
N LYS A 291 -12.40 -1.53 -5.98
CA LYS A 291 -12.40 -2.39 -4.80
C LYS A 291 -11.05 -3.09 -4.61
N LYS A 292 -10.52 -3.70 -5.68
CA LYS A 292 -9.24 -4.46 -5.65
C LYS A 292 -8.03 -3.58 -5.31
N ILE A 293 -7.95 -2.37 -5.88
CA ILE A 293 -6.84 -1.46 -5.56
C ILE A 293 -6.94 -0.88 -4.14
N SER A 294 -8.16 -0.74 -3.60
CA SER A 294 -8.37 -0.27 -2.21
C SER A 294 -7.92 -1.32 -1.21
N GLU A 295 -8.27 -2.60 -1.46
CA GLU A 295 -7.78 -3.74 -0.69
C GLU A 295 -6.25 -3.85 -0.74
N ALA A 296 -5.66 -3.76 -1.94
CA ALA A 296 -4.23 -3.81 -2.12
C ALA A 296 -3.51 -2.68 -1.36
N TYR A 297 -4.06 -1.47 -1.37
CA TYR A 297 -3.52 -0.35 -0.61
C TYR A 297 -3.59 -0.60 0.89
N GLN A 298 -4.72 -1.07 1.42
CA GLN A 298 -4.89 -1.35 2.85
C GLN A 298 -3.83 -2.32 3.38
N VAL A 299 -3.50 -3.35 2.60
CA VAL A 299 -2.49 -4.35 3.00
C VAL A 299 -1.07 -3.81 2.84
N LEU A 300 -0.78 -3.08 1.75
CA LEU A 300 0.57 -2.62 1.44
C LEU A 300 0.97 -1.32 2.15
N SER A 301 0.02 -0.48 2.59
CA SER A 301 0.31 0.75 3.31
C SER A 301 0.70 0.50 4.78
N ASP A 302 0.20 -0.57 5.38
CA ASP A 302 0.48 -0.95 6.76
C ASP A 302 1.72 -1.85 6.84
N LYS A 303 2.73 -1.47 7.64
CA LYS A 303 4.00 -2.22 7.74
C LYS A 303 3.82 -3.66 8.22
N GLU A 304 2.92 -3.89 9.16
CA GLU A 304 2.70 -5.23 9.71
C GLU A 304 1.92 -6.11 8.74
N LEU A 305 0.87 -5.57 8.12
CA LEU A 305 0.09 -6.28 7.11
C LEU A 305 0.91 -6.55 5.85
N ARG A 306 1.71 -5.58 5.40
CA ARG A 306 2.65 -5.74 4.28
C ARG A 306 3.66 -6.83 4.60
N SER A 307 4.25 -6.84 5.79
CA SER A 307 5.19 -7.90 6.20
C SER A 307 4.52 -9.28 6.23
N LYS A 308 3.28 -9.38 6.72
CA LYS A 308 2.53 -10.65 6.71
C LYS A 308 2.20 -11.10 5.28
N TYR A 309 1.75 -10.17 4.45
CA TYR A 309 1.48 -10.39 3.04
C TYR A 309 2.73 -10.86 2.29
N ASP A 310 3.87 -10.19 2.52
CA ASP A 310 5.15 -10.53 1.90
C ASP A 310 5.59 -11.95 2.29
N GLN A 311 5.31 -12.39 3.51
CA GLN A 311 5.66 -13.73 3.99
C GLN A 311 4.66 -14.82 3.58
N HIS A 312 3.36 -14.51 3.51
CA HIS A 312 2.30 -15.51 3.47
C HIS A 312 1.39 -15.45 2.22
N GLY A 313 1.38 -14.35 1.47
CA GLY A 313 0.52 -14.12 0.30
C GLY A 313 -0.94 -13.83 0.66
N ILE A 314 -1.81 -13.68 -0.36
CA ILE A 314 -3.22 -13.24 -0.19
C ILE A 314 -4.01 -14.13 0.80
N GLN A 315 -3.70 -15.42 0.91
CA GLN A 315 -4.53 -16.41 1.63
C GLN A 315 -4.57 -16.24 3.17
N GLU A 316 -3.63 -15.51 3.77
CA GLU A 316 -3.59 -15.29 5.24
C GLU A 316 -3.66 -13.80 5.65
N ALA A 317 -3.73 -12.87 4.68
CA ALA A 317 -3.74 -11.43 4.96
C ALA A 317 -5.12 -10.88 5.42
N GLY A 318 -6.16 -11.73 5.49
CA GLY A 318 -7.45 -11.36 6.06
C GLY A 318 -8.16 -10.25 5.30
N ALA A 319 -8.61 -10.52 4.08
CA ALA A 319 -9.53 -9.64 3.38
C ALA A 319 -10.96 -9.90 3.89
N GLY A 320 -11.44 -9.05 4.79
CA GLY A 320 -12.84 -9.11 5.21
C GLY A 320 -13.21 -8.35 6.48
N GLU A 321 -13.12 -7.02 6.47
CA GLU A 321 -14.09 -6.16 7.16
C GLU A 321 -13.97 -4.70 6.68
N MET A 322 -15.10 -3.99 6.76
CA MET A 322 -15.30 -2.61 6.33
C MET A 322 -14.20 -1.68 6.86
N VAL A 323 -13.73 -0.78 5.99
CA VAL A 323 -12.75 0.28 6.27
C VAL A 323 -13.05 0.93 7.64
N ASP A 324 -12.11 0.87 8.58
CA ASP A 324 -12.14 1.71 9.78
C ASP A 324 -12.15 3.18 9.32
N PRO A 325 -13.27 3.91 9.50
CA PRO A 325 -13.39 5.29 9.04
C PRO A 325 -12.32 6.19 9.64
N GLU A 326 -11.80 5.84 10.82
CA GLU A 326 -10.73 6.57 11.51
C GLU A 326 -9.39 6.44 10.78
N LYS A 327 -8.94 5.21 10.51
CA LYS A 327 -7.69 4.95 9.76
C LYS A 327 -7.75 5.50 8.33
N PHE A 328 -8.91 5.41 7.68
CA PHE A 328 -9.12 6.00 6.36
C PHE A 328 -9.03 7.53 6.39
N PHE A 329 -9.57 8.17 7.42
CA PHE A 329 -9.43 9.60 7.63
C PHE A 329 -7.96 10.00 7.82
N GLU A 330 -7.23 9.33 8.71
CA GLU A 330 -5.80 9.60 8.93
C GLU A 330 -4.97 9.49 7.65
N ASP A 331 -5.23 8.46 6.84
CA ASP A 331 -4.59 8.25 5.54
C ASP A 331 -4.94 9.34 4.51
N ILE A 332 -6.21 9.76 4.50
CA ILE A 332 -6.71 10.81 3.61
C ILE A 332 -6.07 12.15 3.92
N PHE A 333 -5.92 12.52 5.19
CA PHE A 333 -5.47 13.87 5.59
C PHE A 333 -3.96 13.99 5.81
N GLY A 334 -3.20 12.98 5.38
CA GLY A 334 -1.73 13.02 5.39
C GLY A 334 -1.13 12.85 6.79
N GLY A 335 -1.83 12.11 7.67
CA GLY A 335 -1.58 12.02 9.10
C GLY A 335 -0.11 11.81 9.46
N GLU A 336 0.50 10.70 9.05
CA GLU A 336 1.83 10.31 9.54
C GLU A 336 2.96 11.31 9.23
N SER A 337 3.01 11.83 8.00
CA SER A 337 4.06 12.78 7.58
C SER A 337 3.99 14.11 8.35
N PHE A 338 2.78 14.53 8.75
CA PHE A 338 2.54 15.76 9.50
C PHE A 338 2.51 15.59 11.02
N VAL A 339 2.41 14.37 11.57
CA VAL A 339 2.43 14.12 13.03
C VAL A 339 3.59 14.87 13.73
N PRO A 340 4.83 14.88 13.20
CA PRO A 340 5.93 15.60 13.85
C PRO A 340 5.73 17.13 13.96
N TYR A 341 4.79 17.69 13.19
CA TYR A 341 4.50 19.12 13.12
C TYR A 341 3.22 19.50 13.84
N VAL A 342 2.15 18.70 13.71
CA VAL A 342 0.80 19.07 14.16
C VAL A 342 0.19 18.11 15.18
N GLY A 343 0.84 16.98 15.44
CA GLY A 343 0.31 15.91 16.28
C GLY A 343 -0.64 14.97 15.54
N GLU A 344 -1.12 13.95 16.23
CA GLU A 344 -2.19 13.07 15.72
C GLU A 344 -3.51 13.83 15.62
N LEU A 345 -4.29 13.55 14.57
CA LEU A 345 -5.57 14.20 14.33
C LEU A 345 -6.69 13.41 15.02
N THR A 346 -7.25 13.97 16.09
CA THR A 346 -8.19 13.22 16.95
C THR A 346 -9.65 13.56 16.69
N MET A 347 -9.92 14.54 15.81
CA MET A 347 -11.27 15.09 15.63
C MET A 347 -12.32 14.08 15.18
N LEU A 348 -11.97 13.15 14.26
CA LEU A 348 -12.96 12.17 13.81
C LEU A 348 -13.31 11.19 14.95
N LYS A 349 -12.30 10.67 15.65
CA LYS A 349 -12.47 9.83 16.84
C LYS A 349 -13.33 10.51 17.92
N ASN A 350 -13.09 11.80 18.14
CA ASN A 350 -13.88 12.58 19.09
C ASN A 350 -15.33 12.77 18.62
N LEU A 351 -15.55 12.99 17.31
CA LEU A 351 -16.89 13.12 16.72
C LEU A 351 -17.65 11.79 16.78
N THR A 352 -17.00 10.66 16.46
CA THR A 352 -17.61 9.32 16.53
C THR A 352 -18.09 9.02 17.94
N LYS A 353 -17.23 9.22 18.95
CA LYS A 353 -17.59 9.03 20.36
C LYS A 353 -18.74 9.95 20.80
N GLU A 354 -18.74 11.20 20.37
CA GLU A 354 -19.83 12.15 20.68
C GLU A 354 -21.17 11.71 20.06
N LEU A 355 -21.14 11.20 18.82
CA LEU A 355 -22.33 10.68 18.13
C LEU A 355 -22.85 9.39 18.79
N GLU A 356 -21.97 8.52 19.27
CA GLU A 356 -22.33 7.32 20.04
C GLU A 356 -23.06 7.71 21.33
N LEU A 357 -22.54 8.70 22.07
CA LEU A 357 -23.18 9.22 23.29
C LEU A 357 -24.56 9.81 23.01
N GLN A 358 -24.70 10.59 21.93
CA GLN A 358 -26.00 11.14 21.50
C GLN A 358 -26.98 10.04 21.09
N SER A 359 -26.52 9.01 20.38
CA SER A 359 -27.36 7.89 19.97
C SER A 359 -27.90 7.12 21.18
N GLN A 360 -27.08 6.93 22.22
CA GLN A 360 -27.52 6.33 23.48
C GLN A 360 -28.56 7.19 24.22
N GLU A 361 -28.43 8.51 24.19
CA GLU A 361 -29.42 9.47 24.74
C GLU A 361 -30.75 9.38 23.97
N GLU A 362 -30.72 9.29 22.65
CA GLU A 362 -31.90 9.18 21.79
C GLU A 362 -32.60 7.82 21.92
N GLU A 363 -31.86 6.70 21.92
CA GLU A 363 -32.43 5.35 22.08
C GLU A 363 -33.16 5.21 23.42
N HIS A 364 -32.60 5.80 24.48
CA HIS A 364 -33.26 5.87 25.78
C HIS A 364 -34.55 6.70 25.73
N THR A 365 -34.55 7.82 25.01
CA THR A 365 -35.74 8.65 24.81
C THR A 365 -36.83 7.90 24.01
N ARG A 366 -36.44 7.09 23.01
CA ARG A 366 -37.38 6.22 22.28
C ARG A 366 -37.95 5.11 23.16
N LYS A 367 -37.11 4.44 23.97
CA LYS A 367 -37.57 3.43 24.95
C LYS A 367 -38.52 4.03 25.98
N LYS A 368 -38.33 5.30 26.37
CA LYS A 368 -39.26 6.04 27.24
C LYS A 368 -40.64 6.21 26.60
N GLU A 369 -40.72 6.58 25.31
CA GLU A 369 -42.00 6.69 24.60
C GLU A 369 -42.66 5.32 24.46
N GLN A 370 -41.90 4.27 24.18
CA GLN A 370 -42.42 2.91 24.02
C GLN A 370 -42.93 2.29 25.33
N VAL A 371 -42.20 2.46 26.45
CA VAL A 371 -42.65 2.01 27.78
C VAL A 371 -43.89 2.78 28.23
N LYS A 372 -44.00 4.06 27.88
CA LYS A 372 -45.19 4.86 28.16
C LYS A 372 -46.39 4.38 27.33
N ASP A 373 -46.20 4.11 26.04
CA ASP A 373 -47.24 3.56 25.16
C ASP A 373 -47.70 2.17 25.61
N ASP A 374 -46.76 1.30 26.03
CA ASP A 374 -47.04 -0.04 26.54
C ASP A 374 -47.75 0.00 27.90
N ALA A 375 -47.38 0.92 28.79
CA ALA A 375 -48.08 1.15 30.05
C ALA A 375 -49.51 1.67 29.81
N GLU A 376 -49.70 2.64 28.90
CA GLU A 376 -51.03 3.13 28.50
C GLU A 376 -51.87 2.04 27.80
N ARG A 377 -51.23 1.12 27.08
CA ARG A 377 -51.89 -0.04 26.45
C ARG A 377 -52.28 -1.10 27.47
N ALA A 378 -51.41 -1.39 28.44
CA ALA A 378 -51.69 -2.31 29.54
C ALA A 378 -52.80 -1.77 30.45
N GLU A 379 -52.79 -0.48 30.78
CA GLU A 379 -53.81 0.16 31.59
C GLU A 379 -55.19 0.14 30.88
N ARG A 380 -55.23 0.40 29.56
CA ARG A 380 -56.43 0.19 28.74
C ARG A 380 -56.92 -1.26 28.78
N TYR A 381 -56.02 -2.23 28.62
CA TYR A 381 -56.35 -3.65 28.63
C TYR A 381 -56.96 -4.12 29.97
N TYR A 382 -56.40 -3.69 31.11
CA TYR A 382 -56.90 -4.04 32.45
C TYR A 382 -58.15 -3.27 32.86
N THR A 383 -58.35 -2.05 32.33
CA THR A 383 -59.61 -1.30 32.49
C THR A 383 -60.75 -1.98 31.74
N GLU A 384 -60.46 -2.55 30.56
CA GLU A 384 -61.43 -3.29 29.74
C GLU A 384 -61.65 -4.75 30.22
N ASN A 385 -60.68 -5.34 30.93
CA ASN A 385 -60.73 -6.73 31.41
C ASN A 385 -60.30 -6.83 32.90
N PRO A 386 -61.20 -6.57 33.86
CA PRO A 386 -60.86 -6.62 35.28
C PRO A 386 -60.64 -8.07 35.73
N THR A 387 -59.38 -8.47 35.88
CA THR A 387 -58.98 -9.71 36.56
C THR A 387 -58.04 -9.42 37.73
N SER A 388 -58.21 -10.16 38.81
CA SER A 388 -57.53 -9.94 40.09
C SER A 388 -56.12 -10.56 40.11
N VAL A 389 -55.17 -10.00 39.36
CA VAL A 389 -53.75 -10.32 39.55
C VAL A 389 -52.90 -9.06 39.29
N SER A 390 -52.33 -8.51 40.37
CA SER A 390 -51.37 -7.41 40.33
C SER A 390 -50.02 -7.91 39.81
N SER A 391 -49.56 -7.34 38.69
CA SER A 391 -48.30 -7.70 38.02
C SER A 391 -47.12 -6.92 38.62
N ASN A 392 -46.70 -7.29 39.83
CA ASN A 392 -45.44 -6.79 40.40
C ASN A 392 -44.34 -7.83 40.14
N LYS A 393 -43.83 -7.90 38.91
CA LYS A 393 -42.65 -8.73 38.60
C LYS A 393 -41.93 -8.31 37.33
N TYR A 394 -41.24 -7.17 37.38
CA TYR A 394 -40.08 -6.93 36.53
C TYR A 394 -39.04 -6.16 37.34
N LEU A 395 -37.77 -6.53 37.17
CA LEU A 395 -36.54 -5.89 37.67
C LEU A 395 -36.02 -6.40 39.04
N GLY A 396 -34.86 -7.06 38.97
CA GLY A 396 -34.19 -7.74 40.08
C GLY A 396 -33.17 -6.86 40.80
N ASP A 397 -33.66 -5.82 41.48
CA ASP A 397 -32.87 -5.11 42.49
C ASP A 397 -33.72 -4.87 43.74
N SER A 398 -33.23 -5.28 44.92
CA SER A 398 -34.08 -5.46 46.11
C SER A 398 -34.56 -4.15 46.75
N ASP A 399 -33.91 -3.03 46.44
CA ASP A 399 -34.19 -1.72 47.06
C ASP A 399 -35.23 -0.89 46.28
N LEU A 400 -35.61 -1.30 45.07
CA LEU A 400 -36.59 -0.59 44.22
C LEU A 400 -38.05 -1.05 44.42
N ASN A 401 -38.26 -2.16 45.13
CA ASN A 401 -39.56 -2.85 45.22
C ASN A 401 -40.65 -2.12 46.04
N ASN A 402 -40.33 -0.99 46.69
CA ASN A 402 -41.28 -0.21 47.50
C ASN A 402 -41.71 1.11 46.86
N LEU A 403 -41.28 1.39 45.62
CA LEU A 403 -41.61 2.61 44.86
C LEU A 403 -42.74 2.34 43.88
N THR A 404 -43.54 3.36 43.57
CA THR A 404 -44.51 3.30 42.47
C THR A 404 -43.79 3.14 41.12
N HIS A 405 -44.46 2.61 40.10
CA HIS A 405 -43.86 2.44 38.76
C HIS A 405 -43.33 3.77 38.19
N GLU A 406 -44.00 4.90 38.49
CA GLU A 406 -43.54 6.23 38.08
C GLU A 406 -42.26 6.67 38.80
N GLU A 407 -42.11 6.33 40.09
CA GLU A 407 -40.92 6.62 40.88
C GLU A 407 -39.73 5.72 40.51
N GLN A 408 -39.98 4.44 40.20
CA GLN A 408 -38.95 3.53 39.68
C GLN A 408 -38.42 4.01 38.32
N THR A 409 -39.32 4.40 37.41
CA THR A 409 -38.93 4.98 36.11
C THR A 409 -38.11 6.25 36.29
N LYS A 410 -38.56 7.20 37.13
CA LYS A 410 -37.80 8.43 37.40
C LYS A 410 -36.43 8.19 38.04
N ALA A 411 -36.32 7.23 38.94
CA ALA A 411 -35.05 6.89 39.59
C ALA A 411 -34.03 6.30 38.60
N VAL A 412 -34.48 5.39 37.72
CA VAL A 412 -33.65 4.83 36.64
C VAL A 412 -33.25 5.91 35.63
N GLU A 413 -34.18 6.83 35.28
CA GLU A 413 -33.89 7.98 34.41
C GLU A 413 -32.82 8.91 35.01
N GLU A 414 -32.94 9.27 36.29
CA GLU A 414 -32.00 10.16 36.95
C GLU A 414 -30.63 9.51 37.13
N GLN A 415 -30.60 8.19 37.42
CA GLN A 415 -29.35 7.42 37.49
C GLN A 415 -28.66 7.37 36.12
N ARG A 416 -29.39 7.05 35.04
CA ARG A 416 -28.81 6.96 33.70
C ARG A 416 -28.34 8.32 33.17
N LYS A 417 -29.07 9.40 33.49
CA LYS A 417 -28.64 10.77 33.16
C LYS A 417 -27.32 11.13 33.83
N LYS A 418 -27.17 10.79 35.13
CA LYS A 418 -25.90 10.99 35.85
C LYS A 418 -24.76 10.15 35.30
N GLU A 419 -25.03 8.93 34.85
CA GLU A 419 -24.04 8.06 34.18
C GLU A 419 -23.54 8.69 32.88
N LEU A 420 -24.45 9.17 32.02
CA LEU A 420 -24.10 9.83 30.76
C LEU A 420 -23.34 11.15 30.97
N GLU A 421 -23.76 11.97 31.94
CA GLU A 421 -23.03 13.20 32.30
C GLU A 421 -21.61 12.88 32.79
N ALA A 422 -21.43 11.86 33.64
CA ALA A 422 -20.12 11.42 34.10
C ALA A 422 -19.24 10.85 32.97
N GLU A 423 -19.84 10.15 32.01
CA GLU A 423 -19.14 9.62 30.83
C GLU A 423 -18.65 10.76 29.92
N ARG A 424 -19.48 11.79 29.70
CA ARG A 424 -19.10 13.01 28.98
C ARG A 424 -17.95 13.76 29.67
N GLU A 425 -18.04 13.99 30.98
CA GLU A 425 -16.97 14.65 31.76
C GLU A 425 -15.65 13.87 31.67
N LYS A 426 -15.71 12.54 31.75
CA LYS A 426 -14.52 11.69 31.62
C LYS A 426 -13.91 11.79 30.21
N LEU A 427 -14.73 11.78 29.18
CA LEU A 427 -14.28 11.93 27.80
C LEU A 427 -13.61 13.29 27.56
N GLU A 428 -14.20 14.38 28.05
CA GLU A 428 -13.63 15.73 27.97
C GLU A 428 -12.26 15.81 28.67
N GLU A 429 -12.13 15.19 29.84
CA GLU A 429 -10.87 15.13 30.59
C GLU A 429 -9.81 14.30 29.87
N GLU A 430 -10.17 13.14 29.31
CA GLU A 430 -9.27 12.33 28.48
C GLU A 430 -8.77 13.11 27.26
N GLN A 431 -9.66 13.84 26.57
CA GLN A 431 -9.32 14.70 25.45
C GLN A 431 -8.39 15.86 25.86
N ARG A 432 -8.61 16.44 27.05
CA ARG A 432 -7.76 17.51 27.59
C ARG A 432 -6.34 17.01 27.86
N ILE A 433 -6.21 15.88 28.56
CA ILE A 433 -4.91 15.27 28.88
C ILE A 433 -4.15 14.95 27.59
N HIS A 434 -4.82 14.30 26.64
CA HIS A 434 -4.19 13.92 25.38
C HIS A 434 -3.73 15.14 24.56
N ARG A 435 -4.52 16.21 24.53
CA ARG A 435 -4.13 17.48 23.90
C ARG A 435 -2.88 18.07 24.56
N GLU A 436 -2.78 18.06 25.88
CA GLU A 436 -1.62 18.56 26.63
C GLU A 436 -0.36 17.73 26.33
N GLU A 437 -0.50 16.40 26.20
CA GLU A 437 0.59 15.50 25.79
C GLU A 437 1.09 15.82 24.38
N ILE A 438 0.19 16.00 23.41
CA ILE A 438 0.53 16.42 22.04
C ILE A 438 1.29 17.75 22.07
N GLN A 439 0.78 18.75 22.80
CA GLN A 439 1.42 20.06 22.88
C GLN A 439 2.82 19.97 23.49
N LYS A 440 3.02 19.15 24.51
CA LYS A 440 4.33 18.93 25.13
C LYS A 440 5.31 18.29 24.15
N ASP A 441 4.93 17.20 23.51
CA ASP A 441 5.75 16.50 22.52
C ASP A 441 6.13 17.41 21.34
N LEU A 442 5.16 18.15 20.79
CA LEU A 442 5.41 19.10 19.70
C LEU A 442 6.30 20.27 20.13
N THR A 443 6.21 20.72 21.39
CA THR A 443 7.11 21.74 21.94
C THR A 443 8.54 21.24 21.96
N GLU A 444 8.79 20.02 22.45
CA GLU A 444 10.12 19.41 22.46
C GLU A 444 10.66 19.23 21.03
N LYS A 445 9.85 18.69 20.12
CA LYS A 445 10.22 18.52 18.70
C LYS A 445 10.52 19.85 18.03
N LEU A 446 9.75 20.91 18.32
CA LEU A 446 10.00 22.24 17.77
C LEU A 446 11.30 22.83 18.31
N ILE A 447 11.57 22.73 19.62
CA ILE A 447 12.85 23.17 20.21
C ILE A 447 14.02 22.44 19.54
N ASN A 448 13.91 21.14 19.33
CA ASN A 448 14.94 20.34 18.66
C ASN A 448 15.15 20.74 17.19
N ARG A 449 14.11 21.19 16.48
CA ARG A 449 14.27 21.75 15.13
C ARG A 449 15.00 23.09 15.14
N LEU A 450 14.68 23.95 16.11
CA LEU A 450 15.29 25.27 16.24
C LEU A 450 16.73 25.20 16.77
N SER A 451 17.12 24.11 17.46
CA SER A 451 18.50 23.92 17.96
C SER A 451 19.54 23.93 16.83
N LEU A 452 19.19 23.43 15.63
CA LEU A 452 20.04 23.50 14.43
C LEU A 452 20.43 24.93 14.05
N TYR A 453 19.63 25.92 14.42
CA TYR A 453 19.95 27.34 14.26
C TYR A 453 20.57 27.93 15.53
N THR A 454 19.92 27.69 16.67
CA THR A 454 20.26 28.36 17.94
C THR A 454 21.55 27.85 18.59
N GLU A 455 22.06 26.65 18.26
CA GLU A 455 23.30 26.08 18.81
C GLU A 455 24.53 26.25 17.89
N THR A 456 24.44 27.14 16.91
CA THR A 456 25.49 27.33 15.88
C THR A 456 26.04 28.75 15.87
N ASP A 457 27.08 28.98 15.06
CA ASP A 457 27.66 30.32 14.87
C ASP A 457 26.78 31.26 14.03
N LYS A 458 25.66 30.75 13.50
CA LYS A 458 24.74 31.47 12.61
C LYS A 458 25.46 32.13 11.42
N SER A 459 26.55 31.53 10.97
CA SER A 459 27.18 31.90 9.71
C SER A 459 26.18 31.77 8.55
N GLN A 460 26.41 32.52 7.48
CA GLN A 460 25.51 32.54 6.33
C GLN A 460 25.26 31.13 5.78
N ASP A 461 26.31 30.29 5.72
CA ASP A 461 26.24 28.90 5.27
C ASP A 461 25.33 28.04 6.15
N VAL A 462 25.33 28.27 7.47
CA VAL A 462 24.45 27.57 8.42
C VAL A 462 23.01 28.01 8.26
N ILE A 463 22.75 29.31 8.06
CA ILE A 463 21.42 29.84 7.80
C ILE A 463 20.84 29.26 6.51
N GLU A 464 21.67 29.15 5.47
CA GLU A 464 21.27 28.56 4.19
C GLU A 464 21.02 27.05 4.31
N SER A 465 21.88 26.33 5.03
CA SER A 465 21.69 24.89 5.31
C SER A 465 20.41 24.62 6.10
N PHE A 466 20.11 25.46 7.11
CA PHE A 466 18.87 25.41 7.88
C PHE A 466 17.65 25.61 6.97
N LYS A 467 17.67 26.64 6.12
CA LYS A 467 16.59 26.90 5.15
C LYS A 467 16.41 25.74 4.18
N GLU A 468 17.51 25.22 3.61
CA GLU A 468 17.45 24.17 2.59
C GLU A 468 16.93 22.85 3.18
N LYS A 469 17.32 22.50 4.40
CA LYS A 469 16.77 21.33 5.11
C LYS A 469 15.24 21.40 5.17
N PHE A 470 14.68 22.50 5.69
CA PHE A 470 13.24 22.64 5.83
C PHE A 470 12.52 22.88 4.51
N ARG A 471 13.21 23.40 3.49
CA ARG A 471 12.70 23.46 2.13
C ARG A 471 12.51 22.04 1.58
N LEU A 472 13.50 21.16 1.70
CA LEU A 472 13.37 19.76 1.26
C LEU A 472 12.27 19.02 2.02
N GLU A 473 12.14 19.24 3.33
CA GLU A 473 11.01 18.69 4.10
C GLU A 473 9.67 19.21 3.59
N ALA A 474 9.55 20.52 3.31
CA ALA A 474 8.34 21.11 2.75
C ALA A 474 8.01 20.60 1.32
N GLU A 475 9.02 20.31 0.50
CA GLU A 475 8.85 19.72 -0.84
C GLU A 475 8.26 18.31 -0.76
N ASN A 476 8.59 17.53 0.28
CA ASN A 476 7.95 16.24 0.53
C ASN A 476 6.52 16.42 1.07
N LEU A 477 6.36 17.27 2.09
CA LEU A 477 5.08 17.48 2.77
C LEU A 477 4.00 18.10 1.87
N LYS A 478 4.37 18.98 0.93
CA LYS A 478 3.40 19.60 0.02
C LYS A 478 2.70 18.58 -0.88
N MET A 479 3.22 17.37 -1.03
CA MET A 479 2.63 16.31 -1.87
C MET A 479 1.59 15.47 -1.12
N GLU A 480 1.44 15.65 0.19
CA GLU A 480 0.33 15.07 0.94
C GLU A 480 -0.99 15.78 0.61
N SER A 481 -2.10 15.09 0.84
CA SER A 481 -3.44 15.66 0.77
C SER A 481 -3.56 16.84 1.71
N PHE A 482 -4.03 18.00 1.23
CA PHE A 482 -4.06 19.25 2.00
C PHE A 482 -2.69 19.70 2.54
N GLY A 483 -1.59 19.04 2.14
CA GLY A 483 -0.26 19.30 2.70
C GLY A 483 0.23 20.73 2.45
N LEU A 484 -0.14 21.32 1.31
CA LEU A 484 0.16 22.72 1.03
C LEU A 484 -0.58 23.68 1.98
N GLU A 485 -1.86 23.41 2.26
CA GLU A 485 -2.68 24.21 3.18
C GLU A 485 -2.17 24.08 4.63
N LEU A 486 -1.78 22.88 5.05
CA LEU A 486 -1.17 22.63 6.36
C LEU A 486 0.17 23.36 6.49
N LEU A 487 1.06 23.25 5.49
CA LEU A 487 2.33 23.98 5.47
C LEU A 487 2.11 25.50 5.57
N HIS A 488 1.14 26.05 4.83
CA HIS A 488 0.82 27.47 4.90
C HIS A 488 0.27 27.88 6.27
N THR A 489 -0.53 27.02 6.90
CA THR A 489 -1.09 27.24 8.24
C THR A 489 0.02 27.24 9.29
N ILE A 490 0.86 26.20 9.32
CA ILE A 490 2.02 26.10 10.20
C ILE A 490 2.95 27.30 10.00
N GLY A 491 3.28 27.58 8.74
CA GLY A 491 4.19 28.65 8.36
C GLY A 491 3.69 30.03 8.80
N SER A 492 2.39 30.29 8.63
CA SER A 492 1.76 31.55 9.07
C SER A 492 1.78 31.69 10.59
N ILE A 493 1.41 30.65 11.35
CA ILE A 493 1.43 30.68 12.81
C ILE A 493 2.85 30.92 13.34
N TYR A 494 3.83 30.18 12.82
CA TYR A 494 5.24 30.33 13.21
C TYR A 494 5.73 31.75 12.93
N TYR A 495 5.47 32.26 11.73
CA TYR A 495 5.89 33.59 11.32
C TYR A 495 5.23 34.70 12.14
N ASP A 496 3.91 34.63 12.35
CA ASP A 496 3.13 35.69 13.00
C ASP A 496 3.43 35.77 14.50
N LYS A 497 3.50 34.62 15.19
CA LYS A 497 3.86 34.57 16.63
C LYS A 497 5.30 35.02 16.85
N ALA A 498 6.25 34.52 16.07
CA ALA A 498 7.65 34.94 16.16
C ALA A 498 7.82 36.44 15.87
N SER A 499 7.15 36.95 14.82
CA SER A 499 7.19 38.38 14.49
C SER A 499 6.57 39.25 15.58
N THR A 500 5.51 38.79 16.22
CA THR A 500 4.87 39.49 17.34
C THR A 500 5.79 39.54 18.55
N PHE A 501 6.42 38.42 18.89
CA PHE A 501 7.41 38.33 19.97
C PHE A 501 8.59 39.29 19.75
N LEU A 502 9.22 39.26 18.56
CA LEU A 502 10.35 40.13 18.22
C LEU A 502 9.98 41.63 18.21
N LYS A 503 8.76 41.98 17.80
CA LYS A 503 8.27 43.37 17.84
C LYS A 503 8.03 43.86 19.27
N ALA A 504 7.47 43.01 20.13
CA ALA A 504 7.27 43.32 21.54
C ALA A 504 8.61 43.59 22.24
N GLU A 505 9.63 42.81 21.89
CA GLU A 505 10.98 42.95 22.42
C GLU A 505 11.68 44.27 21.99
N ASN A 506 11.47 44.71 20.75
CA ASN A 506 12.05 45.96 20.22
C ASN A 506 11.26 47.24 20.58
N SER A 507 10.20 47.15 21.40
CA SER A 507 9.36 48.29 21.75
C SER A 507 9.80 48.97 23.06
N PHE A 508 10.44 50.14 22.93
CA PHE A 508 11.08 50.97 23.98
C PHE A 508 10.20 51.43 25.18
N LEU A 509 8.93 51.03 25.28
CA LEU A 509 8.00 51.58 26.30
C LEU A 509 6.95 50.60 26.86
N GLY A 510 7.13 49.28 26.70
CA GLY A 510 6.35 48.27 27.45
C GLY A 510 4.82 48.22 27.23
N ILE A 511 4.26 49.05 26.33
CA ILE A 511 2.80 49.17 26.10
C ILE A 511 2.37 48.56 24.75
N GLY A 512 3.30 48.00 23.96
CA GLY A 512 3.01 47.43 22.64
C GLY A 512 2.34 46.04 22.63
N GLY A 513 2.24 45.35 23.76
CA GLY A 513 1.85 43.93 23.83
C GLY A 513 0.34 43.63 23.92
N TRP A 514 -0.51 44.61 24.25
CA TRP A 514 -1.93 44.36 24.53
C TRP A 514 -2.88 44.59 23.33
N LEU A 515 -2.49 45.41 22.35
CA LEU A 515 -3.37 45.77 21.22
C LEU A 515 -3.35 44.77 20.05
N GLY A 516 -2.39 43.84 20.00
CA GLY A 516 -2.34 42.79 18.97
C GLY A 516 -3.31 41.63 19.21
N THR A 517 -3.62 41.35 20.48
CA THR A 517 -4.39 40.18 20.92
C THR A 517 -5.90 40.30 20.66
N LEU A 518 -6.40 41.52 20.41
CA LEU A 518 -7.83 41.74 20.11
C LEU A 518 -8.20 41.40 18.66
N LYS A 519 -7.23 41.43 17.73
CA LYS A 519 -7.48 41.17 16.30
C LYS A 519 -7.53 39.67 15.99
N GLU A 520 -6.90 38.82 16.80
CA GLU A 520 -6.95 37.35 16.70
C GLU A 520 -8.33 36.77 17.10
N LYS A 521 -9.02 37.38 18.06
CA LYS A 521 -10.33 36.88 18.53
C LYS A 521 -11.47 37.05 17.50
N GLY A 522 -11.32 37.92 16.51
CA GLY A 522 -12.34 38.17 15.49
C GLY A 522 -12.43 37.08 14.40
N GLY A 523 -11.32 36.40 14.09
CA GLY A 523 -11.29 35.32 13.08
C GLY A 523 -11.87 34.00 13.62
N ILE A 524 -11.58 33.68 14.88
CA ILE A 524 -12.02 32.45 15.55
C ILE A 524 -13.55 32.35 15.60
N ILE A 525 -14.28 33.45 15.76
CA ILE A 525 -15.76 33.45 15.84
C ILE A 525 -16.40 33.08 14.49
N LYS A 526 -15.79 33.45 13.36
CA LYS A 526 -16.31 33.14 12.02
C LYS A 526 -16.09 31.67 11.66
N ASP A 527 -14.93 31.13 12.00
CA ASP A 527 -14.56 29.76 11.67
C ASP A 527 -15.34 28.75 12.53
N THR A 528 -15.54 29.05 13.83
CA THR A 528 -16.41 28.26 14.74
C THR A 528 -17.85 28.16 14.24
N TYR A 529 -18.44 29.25 13.74
CA TYR A 529 -19.81 29.23 13.21
C TYR A 529 -19.92 28.32 11.97
N SER A 530 -18.87 28.30 11.14
CA SER A 530 -18.84 27.47 9.93
C SER A 530 -18.72 25.98 10.26
N THR A 531 -17.93 25.59 11.26
CA THR A 531 -17.77 24.19 11.67
C THR A 531 -19.05 23.63 12.28
N ILE A 532 -19.72 24.42 13.14
CA ILE A 532 -21.03 24.06 13.70
C ILE A 532 -22.05 23.85 12.58
N SER A 533 -22.06 24.70 11.55
CA SER A 533 -23.00 24.55 10.42
C SER A 533 -22.78 23.28 9.59
N VAL A 534 -21.52 22.81 9.45
CA VAL A 534 -21.21 21.57 8.71
C VAL A 534 -21.55 20.34 9.55
N ALA A 535 -21.28 20.37 10.86
CA ALA A 535 -21.68 19.30 11.79
C ALA A 535 -23.21 19.14 11.84
N LEU A 536 -23.96 20.25 11.86
CA LEU A 536 -25.43 20.24 11.78
C LEU A 536 -25.95 19.68 10.45
N ASP A 537 -25.27 19.95 9.34
CA ASP A 537 -25.63 19.37 8.03
C ASP A 537 -25.33 17.86 7.98
N ALA A 538 -24.25 17.38 8.62
CA ALA A 538 -23.98 15.95 8.78
C ALA A 538 -25.08 15.26 9.63
N GLN A 539 -25.44 15.84 10.78
CA GLN A 539 -26.52 15.32 11.64
C GLN A 539 -27.85 15.20 10.89
N LYS A 540 -28.25 16.25 10.16
CA LYS A 540 -29.47 16.21 9.31
C LYS A 540 -29.41 15.15 8.22
N THR A 541 -28.23 14.84 7.71
CA THR A 541 -28.05 13.81 6.67
C THR A 541 -28.13 12.41 7.28
N MET A 542 -27.57 12.21 8.48
CA MET A 542 -27.74 10.98 9.28
C MET A 542 -29.21 10.72 9.60
N GLU A 543 -29.94 11.73 10.09
CA GLU A 543 -31.38 11.60 10.39
C GLU A 543 -32.19 11.17 9.16
N LYS A 544 -31.86 11.71 7.98
CA LYS A 544 -32.51 11.34 6.72
C LYS A 544 -32.19 9.91 6.31
N LEU A 545 -30.94 9.49 6.43
CA LEU A 545 -30.51 8.12 6.13
C LEU A 545 -31.16 7.11 7.08
N ALA A 546 -31.21 7.42 8.38
CA ALA A 546 -31.90 6.62 9.39
C ALA A 546 -33.39 6.44 9.04
N LYS A 547 -34.08 7.52 8.66
CA LYS A 547 -35.48 7.45 8.20
C LYS A 547 -35.64 6.61 6.93
N MET A 548 -34.72 6.69 5.98
CA MET A 548 -34.74 5.85 4.77
C MET A 548 -34.55 4.37 5.10
N ASN A 549 -33.67 4.04 6.03
CA ASN A 549 -33.41 2.66 6.48
C ASN A 549 -34.58 2.09 7.29
N GLU A 550 -35.11 2.85 8.26
CA GLU A 550 -36.31 2.47 9.01
C GLU A 550 -37.49 2.19 8.06
N ARG A 551 -37.64 3.02 7.01
CA ARG A 551 -38.67 2.83 5.99
C ARG A 551 -38.46 1.57 5.15
N ARG A 552 -37.22 1.24 4.79
CA ARG A 552 -36.86 0.00 4.10
C ARG A 552 -37.19 -1.22 4.95
N GLU A 553 -36.84 -1.20 6.23
CA GLU A 553 -37.13 -2.28 7.18
C GLU A 553 -38.64 -2.47 7.42
N ARG A 554 -39.41 -1.38 7.57
CA ARG A 554 -40.88 -1.44 7.71
C ARG A 554 -41.53 -2.11 6.50
N MET A 555 -41.14 -1.70 5.29
CA MET A 555 -41.74 -2.20 4.04
C MET A 555 -41.31 -3.66 3.75
N GLN A 556 -40.10 -4.05 4.17
CA GLN A 556 -39.65 -5.46 4.13
C GLN A 556 -40.46 -6.33 5.09
N LYS A 557 -40.65 -5.89 6.34
CA LYS A 557 -41.54 -6.58 7.29
C LYS A 557 -42.98 -6.67 6.78
N GLU A 558 -43.51 -5.61 6.16
CA GLU A 558 -44.84 -5.65 5.53
C GLU A 558 -44.94 -6.58 4.32
N GLN A 559 -43.83 -6.87 3.63
CA GLN A 559 -43.78 -7.85 2.54
C GLN A 559 -43.68 -9.28 3.09
N GLU A 560 -42.87 -9.51 4.12
CA GLU A 560 -42.76 -10.80 4.83
C GLU A 560 -44.09 -11.18 5.51
N ASP A 561 -44.76 -10.23 6.17
CA ASP A 561 -46.07 -10.41 6.80
C ASP A 561 -47.20 -10.70 5.77
N LYS A 562 -47.03 -10.26 4.51
CA LYS A 562 -47.98 -10.56 3.42
C LYS A 562 -47.75 -11.94 2.80
N GLU A 563 -46.54 -12.49 2.86
CA GLU A 563 -46.23 -13.84 2.41
C GLU A 563 -46.60 -14.93 3.45
N GLU A 564 -46.66 -14.60 4.74
CA GLU A 564 -47.00 -15.55 5.81
C GLU A 564 -48.51 -15.72 6.13
N ALA A 565 -49.43 -15.08 5.39
CA ALA A 565 -50.88 -15.27 5.59
C ALA A 565 -51.46 -16.40 4.70
N PRO A 566 -51.84 -17.58 5.24
CA PRO A 566 -52.36 -18.68 4.44
C PRO A 566 -53.84 -18.50 4.07
N ASP A 567 -54.11 -18.79 2.79
CA ASP A 567 -55.38 -18.98 2.09
C ASP A 567 -56.61 -19.32 2.94
N LYS A 568 -57.61 -18.42 2.91
CA LYS A 568 -59.03 -18.76 3.08
C LYS A 568 -59.90 -17.80 2.26
N ALA A 569 -60.16 -18.13 1.00
CA ALA A 569 -61.51 -18.16 0.42
C ALA A 569 -61.45 -18.51 -1.08
N THR A 570 -61.69 -19.80 -1.38
CA THR A 570 -62.24 -20.26 -2.65
C THR A 570 -63.71 -19.84 -2.79
N SER A 571 -64.11 -19.27 -3.94
CA SER A 571 -65.27 -19.71 -4.74
C SER A 571 -65.58 -18.77 -5.93
N GLU A 572 -65.75 -19.38 -7.11
CA GLU A 572 -66.69 -19.01 -8.19
C GLU A 572 -66.40 -17.72 -8.99
N GLN A 573 -66.62 -17.60 -10.30
CA GLN A 573 -66.84 -18.50 -11.44
C GLN A 573 -66.79 -17.58 -12.68
N ASP A 574 -66.21 -18.09 -13.77
CA ASP A 574 -66.59 -17.96 -15.19
C ASP A 574 -67.11 -16.62 -15.79
N ASP A 575 -66.44 -16.31 -16.92
CA ASP A 575 -67.00 -15.99 -18.24
C ASP A 575 -67.08 -14.55 -18.78
N ASP A 576 -66.60 -14.51 -20.03
CA ASP A 576 -66.98 -13.69 -21.18
C ASP A 576 -66.45 -12.25 -21.36
N LYS A 577 -65.42 -12.21 -22.23
CA LYS A 577 -65.44 -11.66 -23.60
C LYS A 577 -65.74 -10.18 -23.88
N GLU A 578 -64.96 -9.76 -24.88
CA GLU A 578 -65.16 -8.71 -25.88
C GLU A 578 -64.86 -7.26 -25.44
N ASN A 579 -63.76 -6.67 -25.91
CA ASN A 579 -63.44 -6.17 -27.26
C ASN A 579 -63.87 -4.68 -27.43
N VAL A 580 -63.09 -3.99 -28.27
CA VAL A 580 -63.34 -2.67 -28.86
C VAL A 580 -62.71 -1.46 -28.15
N THR A 581 -61.43 -1.30 -28.45
CA THR A 581 -60.80 -0.14 -29.10
C THR A 581 -61.39 1.27 -28.94
N ASN A 582 -60.45 2.14 -28.55
CA ASN A 582 -60.06 3.39 -29.19
C ASN A 582 -60.86 4.67 -28.96
N SER A 583 -60.05 5.65 -28.51
CA SER A 583 -59.99 7.03 -29.00
C SER A 583 -61.13 7.93 -28.55
N ALA A 584 -60.91 9.18 -28.20
CA ALA A 584 -59.73 10.01 -28.06
C ALA A 584 -60.28 11.37 -27.55
N VAL A 585 -59.42 12.39 -27.58
CA VAL A 585 -59.80 13.78 -27.87
C VAL A 585 -60.12 14.63 -26.64
N ASN A 586 -59.18 15.56 -26.40
CA ASN A 586 -59.39 16.97 -26.04
C ASN A 586 -59.90 17.26 -24.62
N ASN A 587 -59.62 18.40 -24.01
CA ASN A 587 -58.79 19.56 -24.31
C ASN A 587 -58.82 20.42 -23.04
N ASP A 588 -57.92 21.40 -23.02
CA ASP A 588 -58.20 22.76 -22.59
C ASP A 588 -58.36 23.08 -21.09
N THR A 589 -57.26 23.67 -20.63
CA THR A 589 -57.13 25.04 -20.10
C THR A 589 -57.83 25.48 -18.80
N LYS A 590 -57.04 26.32 -18.11
CA LYS A 590 -57.44 27.46 -17.25
C LYS A 590 -57.99 27.09 -15.88
N ASN A 591 -57.78 27.88 -14.84
CA ASN A 591 -56.83 28.91 -14.47
C ASN A 591 -57.25 29.24 -13.03
N ASN A 592 -56.28 29.66 -12.23
CA ASN A 592 -56.44 30.66 -11.17
C ASN A 592 -57.21 30.36 -9.87
N THR A 593 -56.39 30.41 -8.81
CA THR A 593 -56.46 31.30 -7.63
C THR A 593 -57.45 31.03 -6.49
N LYS A 594 -56.81 30.89 -5.32
CA LYS A 594 -57.06 31.56 -4.03
C LYS A 594 -58.48 31.52 -3.47
N GLU A 595 -58.65 30.91 -2.30
CA GLU A 595 -58.78 31.68 -1.05
C GLU A 595 -58.82 30.75 0.16
N GLU A 596 -58.65 31.40 1.29
CA GLU A 596 -58.07 30.92 2.53
C GLU A 596 -59.16 30.78 3.61
N SER A 597 -58.85 29.96 4.62
CA SER A 597 -59.31 30.04 6.00
C SER A 597 -60.50 29.20 6.47
N ALA A 598 -60.17 28.47 7.53
CA ALA A 598 -60.85 28.39 8.82
C ALA A 598 -61.74 27.17 9.11
N ARG A 599 -61.16 26.29 9.95
CA ARG A 599 -61.77 25.60 11.12
C ARG A 599 -62.83 24.55 10.80
N GLU A 600 -62.96 23.42 11.47
CA GLU A 600 -62.30 22.79 12.61
C GLU A 600 -62.92 21.38 12.66
N ASN A 601 -62.14 20.39 13.11
CA ASN A 601 -62.59 19.20 13.80
C ASN A 601 -63.80 18.43 13.24
N THR A 602 -63.50 17.35 12.52
CA THR A 602 -63.80 15.96 12.95
C THR A 602 -63.53 15.01 11.80
N LYS A 603 -62.42 14.26 11.85
CA LYS A 603 -62.34 12.92 11.24
C LYS A 603 -61.13 12.16 11.78
N SER A 604 -61.45 11.21 12.66
CA SER A 604 -60.85 9.87 12.80
C SER A 604 -59.36 9.69 12.48
N LYS A 605 -58.61 9.24 13.51
CA LYS A 605 -57.29 8.58 13.48
C LYS A 605 -57.24 7.34 12.55
N LYS A 606 -57.40 7.54 11.24
CA LYS A 606 -57.16 6.48 10.24
C LYS A 606 -56.51 6.95 8.93
N ASP A 607 -56.28 8.24 8.75
CA ASP A 607 -55.64 8.80 7.55
C ASP A 607 -54.46 9.70 7.95
N GLN A 608 -53.37 9.10 8.41
CA GLN A 608 -52.01 9.64 8.30
C GLN A 608 -51.07 8.46 8.00
N VAL A 609 -51.34 7.76 6.90
CA VAL A 609 -50.24 7.20 6.13
C VAL A 609 -49.69 8.43 5.41
N GLU A 610 -48.62 9.02 5.94
CA GLU A 610 -47.81 9.92 5.11
C GLU A 610 -47.50 9.11 3.85
N ASP A 611 -47.84 9.66 2.68
CA ASP A 611 -47.40 9.17 1.38
C ASP A 611 -45.88 9.36 1.30
N GLU A 612 -45.16 8.62 2.13
CA GLU A 612 -43.73 8.43 2.02
C GLU A 612 -43.60 7.60 0.73
N GLY A 613 -43.25 8.23 -0.41
CA GLY A 613 -43.40 7.73 -1.80
C GLY A 613 -42.91 6.30 -2.14
N PRO A 614 -42.05 6.05 -3.15
CA PRO A 614 -41.55 4.69 -3.44
C PRO A 614 -40.47 4.25 -2.43
N VAL A 615 -40.27 2.94 -2.24
CA VAL A 615 -39.14 2.39 -1.45
C VAL A 615 -37.84 2.97 -2.01
N PRO A 616 -36.96 3.55 -1.18
CA PRO A 616 -35.67 4.03 -1.65
C PRO A 616 -34.91 2.90 -2.34
N THR A 617 -34.43 3.12 -3.56
CA THR A 617 -33.63 2.12 -4.26
C THR A 617 -32.26 1.97 -3.59
N ASP A 618 -31.58 0.83 -3.82
CA ASP A 618 -30.20 0.66 -3.36
C ASP A 618 -29.28 1.77 -3.87
N GLU A 619 -29.55 2.29 -5.06
CA GLU A 619 -28.84 3.44 -5.65
C GLU A 619 -29.10 4.75 -4.88
N GLU A 620 -30.35 5.02 -4.48
CA GLU A 620 -30.70 6.22 -3.69
C GLU A 620 -30.12 6.17 -2.27
N VAL A 621 -30.06 4.99 -1.65
CA VAL A 621 -29.41 4.79 -0.34
C VAL A 621 -27.90 5.00 -0.47
N ALA A 622 -27.27 4.40 -1.49
CA ALA A 622 -25.84 4.56 -1.74
C ALA A 622 -25.46 6.03 -2.06
N GLU A 623 -26.27 6.77 -2.81
CA GLU A 623 -26.07 8.20 -3.05
C GLU A 623 -26.14 9.02 -1.74
N MET A 624 -27.07 8.67 -0.85
CA MET A 624 -27.23 9.31 0.45
C MET A 624 -26.09 8.99 1.43
N GLU A 625 -25.63 7.74 1.49
CA GLU A 625 -24.46 7.33 2.28
C GLU A 625 -23.20 8.06 1.82
N LYS A 626 -23.04 8.21 0.50
CA LYS A 626 -21.93 8.97 -0.08
C LYS A 626 -21.97 10.44 0.29
N LEU A 627 -23.15 11.07 0.22
CA LEU A 627 -23.35 12.44 0.63
C LEU A 627 -23.02 12.62 2.13
N LEU A 628 -23.47 11.68 2.97
CA LEU A 628 -23.18 11.68 4.40
C LEU A 628 -21.68 11.62 4.65
N MET A 629 -20.97 10.67 4.04
CA MET A 629 -19.52 10.54 4.15
C MET A 629 -18.81 11.84 3.77
N GLY A 630 -19.21 12.48 2.66
CA GLY A 630 -18.67 13.78 2.24
C GLY A 630 -18.84 14.89 3.29
N THR A 631 -20.04 14.97 3.89
CA THR A 631 -20.31 15.97 4.93
C THR A 631 -19.53 15.71 6.23
N ILE A 632 -19.38 14.45 6.64
CA ILE A 632 -18.60 14.07 7.82
C ILE A 632 -17.12 14.40 7.61
N LEU A 633 -16.54 14.00 6.47
CA LEU A 633 -15.14 14.27 6.13
C LEU A 633 -14.82 15.77 6.16
N ALA A 634 -15.73 16.60 5.67
CA ALA A 634 -15.55 18.05 5.67
C ALA A 634 -15.69 18.69 7.05
N ALA A 635 -16.62 18.19 7.88
CA ALA A 635 -16.74 18.61 9.27
C ALA A 635 -15.45 18.29 10.04
N ALA A 636 -14.98 17.06 9.88
CA ALA A 636 -13.78 16.55 10.53
C ALA A 636 -12.51 17.28 10.05
N TRP A 637 -12.38 17.60 8.75
CA TRP A 637 -11.28 18.42 8.23
C TRP A 637 -11.24 19.81 8.84
N LYS A 638 -12.38 20.53 8.84
CA LYS A 638 -12.46 21.87 9.42
C LYS A 638 -12.18 21.86 10.92
N GLY A 639 -12.72 20.88 11.63
CA GLY A 639 -12.43 20.65 13.04
C GLY A 639 -10.94 20.43 13.27
N SER A 640 -10.31 19.59 12.44
CA SER A 640 -8.89 19.25 12.54
C SER A 640 -8.02 20.48 12.30
N HIS A 641 -8.33 21.28 11.27
CA HIS A 641 -7.62 22.53 10.99
C HIS A 641 -7.66 23.50 12.17
N MET A 642 -8.81 23.62 12.83
CA MET A 642 -8.96 24.44 14.05
C MET A 642 -8.13 23.90 15.21
N GLU A 643 -8.17 22.58 15.44
CA GLU A 643 -7.39 21.91 16.48
C GLU A 643 -5.89 22.12 16.26
N ILE A 644 -5.38 21.82 15.06
CA ILE A 644 -4.00 22.04 14.64
C ILE A 644 -3.59 23.49 14.92
N SER A 645 -4.40 24.45 14.47
CA SER A 645 -4.11 25.87 14.64
C SER A 645 -4.04 26.27 16.12
N SER A 646 -4.93 25.71 16.96
CA SER A 646 -4.93 25.95 18.40
C SER A 646 -3.68 25.37 19.06
N ASN A 647 -3.39 24.09 18.82
CA ASN A 647 -2.24 23.39 19.41
C ASN A 647 -0.93 24.04 18.98
N LEU A 648 -0.76 24.37 17.70
CA LEU A 648 0.44 25.05 17.20
C LEU A 648 0.66 26.43 17.84
N ARG A 649 -0.42 27.21 18.05
CA ARG A 649 -0.31 28.50 18.74
C ARG A 649 0.19 28.34 20.17
N GLU A 650 -0.26 27.30 20.87
CA GLU A 650 0.16 27.00 22.23
C GLU A 650 1.62 26.52 22.26
N VAL A 651 1.96 25.55 21.39
CA VAL A 651 3.33 25.04 21.20
C VAL A 651 4.33 26.17 20.95
N VAL A 652 4.04 27.07 20.02
CA VAL A 652 4.91 28.22 19.74
C VAL A 652 4.98 29.17 20.94
N SER A 653 3.89 29.32 21.69
CA SER A 653 3.89 30.14 22.91
C SER A 653 4.79 29.52 23.98
N ASN A 654 4.73 28.21 24.19
CA ASN A 654 5.63 27.47 25.08
C ASN A 654 7.09 27.65 24.68
N VAL A 655 7.42 27.58 23.38
CA VAL A 655 8.80 27.76 22.89
C VAL A 655 9.34 29.18 23.12
N LEU A 656 8.48 30.20 22.94
CA LEU A 656 8.87 31.61 22.96
C LEU A 656 8.77 32.29 24.33
N TYR A 657 7.88 31.82 25.21
CA TYR A 657 7.59 32.48 26.48
C TYR A 657 8.05 31.70 27.72
N ASP A 658 8.71 30.55 27.57
CA ASP A 658 9.28 29.79 28.69
C ASP A 658 10.29 30.62 29.51
N GLU A 659 9.91 31.04 30.71
CA GLU A 659 10.73 31.90 31.57
C GLU A 659 11.97 31.20 32.12
N SER A 660 12.04 29.86 32.05
CA SER A 660 13.23 29.11 32.46
C SER A 660 14.40 29.24 31.47
N VAL A 661 14.11 29.68 30.24
CA VAL A 661 15.09 29.85 29.16
C VAL A 661 15.59 31.29 29.09
N PRO A 662 16.91 31.52 29.00
CA PRO A 662 17.48 32.86 28.87
C PRO A 662 16.84 33.66 27.74
N LYS A 663 16.63 34.95 27.98
CA LYS A 663 15.94 35.85 27.08
C LYS A 663 16.57 35.88 25.69
N GLU A 664 17.90 35.93 25.63
CA GLU A 664 18.67 35.91 24.39
C GLU A 664 18.33 34.65 23.58
N LYS A 665 18.32 33.49 24.21
CA LYS A 665 17.97 32.22 23.56
C LYS A 665 16.53 32.21 23.04
N ARG A 666 15.58 32.85 23.74
CA ARG A 666 14.19 33.00 23.27
C ARG A 666 14.08 33.90 22.04
N ILE A 667 14.90 34.95 21.96
CA ILE A 667 15.01 35.80 20.76
C ILE A 667 15.55 34.97 19.59
N GLU A 668 16.61 34.17 19.79
CA GLU A 668 17.15 33.30 18.74
C GLU A 668 16.14 32.27 18.23
N ARG A 669 15.35 31.68 19.14
CA ARG A 669 14.24 30.79 18.79
C ARG A 669 13.20 31.51 17.93
N ALA A 670 12.86 32.76 18.24
CA ALA A 670 11.94 33.56 17.44
C ALA A 670 12.50 33.87 16.04
N GLU A 671 13.79 34.18 15.92
CA GLU A 671 14.45 34.40 14.62
C GLU A 671 14.41 33.12 13.76
N ALA A 672 14.77 31.97 14.34
CA ALA A 672 14.70 30.67 13.67
C ALA A 672 13.27 30.32 13.24
N LEU A 673 12.29 30.52 14.13
CA LEU A 673 10.87 30.30 13.83
C LEU A 673 10.36 31.18 12.69
N LYS A 674 10.81 32.43 12.64
CA LYS A 674 10.45 33.34 11.55
C LYS A 674 10.99 32.84 10.21
N ILE A 675 12.23 32.35 10.17
CA ILE A 675 12.82 31.74 8.97
C ILE A 675 12.04 30.50 8.54
N LEU A 676 11.80 29.57 9.47
CA LEU A 676 11.06 28.34 9.22
C LEU A 676 9.63 28.64 8.74
N GLY A 677 8.96 29.60 9.40
CA GLY A 677 7.62 30.04 9.04
C GLY A 677 7.55 30.62 7.62
N THR A 678 8.56 31.38 7.21
CA THR A 678 8.68 31.87 5.83
C THR A 678 8.82 30.72 4.83
N VAL A 679 9.70 29.74 5.08
CA VAL A 679 9.90 28.60 4.19
C VAL A 679 8.57 27.88 3.94
N PHE A 680 7.85 27.51 5.00
CA PHE A 680 6.60 26.76 4.85
C PHE A 680 5.47 27.56 4.22
N LYS A 681 5.37 28.85 4.54
CA LYS A 681 4.35 29.75 3.97
C LYS A 681 4.57 30.05 2.49
N GLU A 682 5.83 30.04 2.03
CA GLU A 682 6.19 30.34 0.64
C GLU A 682 6.22 29.11 -0.27
N THR A 683 6.12 27.90 0.29
CA THR A 683 6.04 26.65 -0.48
C THR A 683 4.89 26.71 -1.49
N LYS A 684 5.14 26.24 -2.71
CA LYS A 684 4.16 26.17 -3.79
C LYS A 684 4.26 24.84 -4.52
N ARG A 685 3.12 24.40 -5.07
CA ARG A 685 3.05 23.31 -6.04
C ARG A 685 3.24 23.89 -7.45
N SER A 686 3.97 23.17 -8.31
CA SER A 686 3.96 23.39 -9.76
C SER A 686 2.59 23.08 -10.34
N GLN A 687 2.32 23.47 -11.59
CA GLN A 687 1.02 23.19 -12.22
C GLN A 687 0.71 21.69 -12.27
N TRP A 688 1.71 20.86 -12.54
CA TRP A 688 1.60 19.40 -12.55
C TRP A 688 1.37 18.81 -11.16
N GLU A 689 2.15 19.24 -10.16
CA GLU A 689 1.98 18.81 -8.77
C GLU A 689 0.62 19.25 -8.20
N ALA A 690 0.14 20.42 -8.62
CA ALA A 690 -1.17 20.94 -8.26
C ALA A 690 -2.28 20.11 -8.90
N GLU A 691 -2.16 19.70 -10.17
CA GLU A 691 -3.12 18.78 -10.81
C GLU A 691 -3.16 17.42 -10.11
N GLU A 692 -1.99 16.88 -9.74
CA GLU A 692 -1.87 15.60 -9.03
C GLU A 692 -2.52 15.63 -7.63
N ALA A 693 -2.37 16.73 -6.89
CA ALA A 693 -3.02 16.92 -5.59
C ALA A 693 -4.49 17.35 -5.68
N ARG A 694 -4.85 18.19 -6.68
CA ARG A 694 -6.20 18.71 -6.88
C ARG A 694 -7.18 17.60 -7.21
N LEU A 695 -6.75 16.58 -7.94
CA LEU A 695 -7.59 15.46 -8.34
C LEU A 695 -8.16 14.67 -7.12
N PHE A 696 -7.48 14.74 -5.97
CA PHE A 696 -7.88 14.14 -4.70
C PHE A 696 -8.65 15.12 -3.81
N GLU A 697 -8.20 16.37 -3.71
CA GLU A 697 -8.93 17.45 -3.01
C GLU A 697 -10.31 17.71 -3.65
N GLU A 698 -10.43 17.52 -4.96
CA GLU A 698 -11.68 17.59 -5.73
C GLU A 698 -12.65 16.48 -5.35
N LEU A 699 -12.18 15.28 -5.01
CA LEU A 699 -13.03 14.16 -4.56
C LEU A 699 -13.64 14.44 -3.18
N VAL A 700 -12.88 15.05 -2.26
CA VAL A 700 -13.39 15.55 -0.98
C VAL A 700 -14.33 16.74 -1.20
N ALA A 701 -13.99 17.66 -2.11
CA ALA A 701 -14.80 18.84 -2.40
C ALA A 701 -16.13 18.50 -3.09
N GLU A 702 -16.14 17.55 -4.04
CA GLU A 702 -17.36 17.08 -4.73
C GLU A 702 -18.35 16.45 -3.75
N ALA A 703 -17.86 15.72 -2.75
CA ALA A 703 -18.69 15.15 -1.69
C ALA A 703 -19.33 16.21 -0.77
N THR A 704 -18.82 17.46 -0.78
CA THR A 704 -19.37 18.60 -0.03
C THR A 704 -20.27 19.53 -0.83
N GLN A 705 -20.25 19.43 -2.16
CA GLN A 705 -21.07 20.30 -3.00
C GLN A 705 -22.50 19.77 -3.05
N LYS A 706 -23.43 20.52 -2.42
CA LYS A 706 -24.87 20.40 -2.75
C LYS A 706 -24.99 20.56 -4.26
N LYS A 707 -25.43 19.52 -4.99
CA LYS A 707 -25.93 19.68 -6.36
C LYS A 707 -27.05 20.73 -6.29
N THR A 708 -26.71 22.01 -6.51
CA THR A 708 -27.70 23.04 -6.78
C THR A 708 -28.42 22.59 -8.02
N LYS A 709 -29.66 22.12 -7.86
CA LYS A 709 -30.56 21.80 -8.97
C LYS A 709 -30.49 22.95 -9.97
N ARG A 710 -29.93 22.68 -11.16
CA ARG A 710 -30.15 23.54 -12.32
C ARG A 710 -31.67 23.59 -12.51
N LYS A 711 -32.22 24.80 -12.43
CA LYS A 711 -33.63 25.10 -12.73
C LYS A 711 -33.99 24.67 -14.14
#